data_AF-A0A1G6UPI4-F1
#
_entry.id   AF-A0A1G6UPI4-F1
#
_cell.length_a   1.000
_cell.length_b   1.000
_cell.length_c   1.000
_cell.angle_alpha   90.00
_cell.angle_beta   90.00
_cell.angle_gamma   90.00
#
_symmetry.space_group_name_H-M   'P 1'
#
loop_
_entity.id
_entity.type
_entity.pdbx_description
1 polymer ?
#
loop_
_entity_poly.entity_id
_entity_poly.type
_entity_poly.pdbx_seq_one_letter_code
_entity_poly.pdbx_strand_id
1 'polypeptide(L)'
;MKQFLKFIAIALLVMLGFSVVNGQVKRAKKPSAKESKGEELTNSAYLFVYFTGNNKTDEAIRFAISKNGYNYFALNHDQPVINSEKNSSTGGVRDPHILRGADGKTFYMVATDMVSAHGWDSNRAMVLLKSTDLVNWSSSVVNIQQKYRGQEDLLRVWAPQTIYDEKKDKYMIYWSMKNGNNPDIIYYAYANADFTDLEGEPKQLYYNPGNKSCIDADIILKDEKYHLFFKTEGNGNGIKQAISDSLTGGYVLQDKYLQQTTLPVEGSSVFKLNNGSGYILMYDMYTSGKYQFTYSKDLENFSIPEQEVSMDFHPRHGTVIPITTKEAEVLTAKWFSAPEVLMTAHSPFIKNKNISFDTTTSTLSLLLKPDASIKKFNPDFTAFPGITVYPKGATDFSKGPVSYRINIAGKGPKLLKVSALKYNNPVLDGYYADPEVLYSKKTNKYYIYPTSDGFNGWSGTYFKAFSSPDLLHWKDEGKILELGKDVKWADRNAWAPCIEEKMIDGRYQYFYYFTAAAKIGVAVADNPTGPFKDSGKPLISAYPPGITGGQQIDPDIFTDPATGKSYLYWGNGYMAGAELADDMTHIKEETIKVITPNKDFREGTYVFFRKGIYYFLWSENDTRDKNYCVKYGTSTSPLGKITVAPNNLVIAKDASAGIYGTGHNSILQLPGSDKWYIVYHRFNYPKGIQMGDAAGYNREVCIDKLEFNADGTIKPVIPTHQGVAAVGKK
;
A
#
# COMPACT_ATOMS: atom_id res chain seq x y z
N MET A 1 1.50 97.31 -55.90
CA MET A 1 0.23 97.83 -55.36
C MET A 1 -0.70 96.64 -55.12
N LYS A 2 -0.98 96.34 -53.84
CA LYS A 2 -1.96 95.36 -53.29
C LYS A 2 -1.76 93.86 -53.65
N GLN A 3 -1.94 92.87 -52.77
CA GLN A 3 -1.99 92.68 -51.31
C GLN A 3 -2.32 91.16 -51.15
N PHE A 4 -1.68 90.46 -50.19
CA PHE A 4 -2.16 89.24 -49.47
C PHE A 4 -2.48 87.98 -50.32
N LEU A 5 -2.14 86.74 -49.95
CA LEU A 5 -2.10 86.09 -48.64
C LEU A 5 -1.36 84.71 -48.79
N LYS A 6 -0.37 84.47 -47.93
CA LYS A 6 0.16 83.17 -47.39
C LYS A 6 0.77 82.06 -48.30
N PHE A 7 2.07 82.16 -48.56
CA PHE A 7 3.21 81.30 -48.10
C PHE A 7 2.90 80.02 -47.26
N ILE A 8 3.58 78.85 -47.33
CA ILE A 8 4.91 78.41 -47.85
C ILE A 8 4.88 76.89 -48.15
N ALA A 9 5.56 76.51 -49.23
CA ALA A 9 5.93 75.14 -49.63
C ALA A 9 7.28 74.73 -49.01
N ILE A 10 7.59 73.43 -48.98
CA ILE A 10 8.93 72.93 -49.34
C ILE A 10 8.79 71.46 -49.76
N ALA A 11 9.21 71.19 -51.00
CA ALA A 11 9.60 69.88 -51.51
C ALA A 11 10.86 70.07 -52.36
N LEU A 12 11.89 69.27 -52.11
CA LEU A 12 13.05 68.91 -52.94
C LEU A 12 13.87 67.96 -52.04
N LEU A 13 14.46 66.84 -52.48
CA LEU A 13 15.08 66.52 -53.76
C LEU A 13 15.21 64.98 -53.89
N VAL A 14 15.20 64.49 -55.12
CA VAL A 14 15.37 63.09 -55.54
C VAL A 14 16.87 62.73 -55.63
N MET A 15 17.26 61.53 -55.21
CA MET A 15 18.33 60.78 -55.90
C MET A 15 18.09 59.27 -55.84
N LEU A 16 18.15 58.66 -57.03
CA LEU A 16 18.01 57.23 -57.30
C LEU A 16 19.24 56.43 -56.86
N GLY A 17 18.99 55.20 -56.41
CA GLY A 17 19.94 54.09 -56.40
C GLY A 17 19.19 52.79 -56.64
N PHE A 18 19.31 52.24 -57.85
CA PHE A 18 18.72 50.96 -58.28
C PHE A 18 19.41 49.77 -57.62
N SER A 19 18.64 48.80 -57.11
CA SER A 19 18.93 47.37 -57.31
C SER A 19 17.78 46.45 -56.83
N VAL A 20 17.15 45.81 -57.83
CA VAL A 20 16.53 44.49 -57.88
C VAL A 20 15.51 44.10 -56.79
N VAL A 21 14.23 44.17 -57.18
CA VAL A 21 13.09 43.51 -56.52
C VAL A 21 13.07 42.04 -56.92
N ASN A 22 13.16 41.13 -55.94
CA ASN A 22 12.66 39.76 -56.07
C ASN A 22 11.43 39.64 -55.14
N GLY A 23 10.28 39.30 -55.72
CA GLY A 23 8.99 39.37 -55.06
C GLY A 23 8.81 38.34 -53.95
N GLN A 24 8.26 38.79 -52.82
CA GLN A 24 7.52 37.93 -51.89
C GLN A 24 6.20 38.60 -51.50
N VAL A 25 5.13 37.82 -51.63
CA VAL A 25 3.74 38.15 -51.36
C VAL A 25 3.56 38.55 -49.88
N LYS A 26 3.03 39.75 -49.64
CA LYS A 26 2.61 40.20 -48.30
C LYS A 26 1.37 39.41 -47.85
N ARG A 27 1.52 38.55 -46.83
CA ARG A 27 0.39 38.08 -46.00
C ARG A 27 0.02 39.18 -44.99
N ALA A 28 -1.27 39.50 -44.91
CA ALA A 28 -1.82 40.44 -43.95
C ALA A 28 -1.58 39.96 -42.50
N LYS A 29 -1.16 40.87 -41.61
CA LYS A 29 -1.00 40.64 -40.17
C LYS A 29 -2.36 40.41 -39.52
N LYS A 30 -2.54 39.25 -38.86
CA LYS A 30 -3.61 39.01 -37.88
C LYS A 30 -3.40 39.93 -36.66
N PRO A 31 -4.46 40.45 -36.01
CA PRO A 31 -4.33 41.20 -34.76
C PRO A 31 -3.83 40.27 -33.65
N SER A 32 -2.85 40.72 -32.87
CA SER A 32 -2.31 39.97 -31.74
C SER A 32 -3.34 39.88 -30.60
N ALA A 33 -3.56 38.66 -30.11
CA ALA A 33 -4.30 38.42 -28.88
C ALA A 33 -3.61 39.14 -27.72
N LYS A 34 -4.40 39.83 -26.89
CA LYS A 34 -3.93 40.36 -25.60
C LYS A 34 -3.54 39.18 -24.71
N GLU A 35 -2.25 39.02 -24.45
CA GLU A 35 -1.76 38.23 -23.33
C GLU A 35 -2.14 38.93 -22.03
N SER A 36 -3.22 38.49 -21.38
CA SER A 36 -3.35 38.67 -19.93
C SER A 36 -2.51 37.58 -19.27
N LYS A 37 -1.26 37.89 -18.94
CA LYS A 37 -0.47 37.08 -18.01
C LYS A 37 -1.15 37.13 -16.64
N GLY A 38 -2.03 36.16 -16.37
CA GLY A 38 -2.38 35.81 -14.99
C GLY A 38 -1.10 35.37 -14.28
N GLU A 39 -0.91 35.77 -13.02
CA GLU A 39 0.17 35.23 -12.20
C GLU A 39 0.11 33.70 -12.25
N GLU A 40 1.20 33.06 -12.66
CA GLU A 40 1.29 31.60 -12.72
C GLU A 40 1.18 31.07 -11.29
N LEU A 41 0.03 30.48 -10.94
CA LEU A 41 -0.24 29.94 -9.61
C LEU A 41 0.83 28.89 -9.29
N THR A 42 1.70 29.20 -8.32
CA THR A 42 2.72 28.26 -7.88
C THR A 42 2.09 27.21 -6.96
N ASN A 43 1.94 26.00 -7.48
CA ASN A 43 1.44 24.85 -6.71
C ASN A 43 2.52 24.32 -5.75
N SER A 44 2.13 24.03 -4.51
CA SER A 44 3.06 23.58 -3.47
C SER A 44 2.64 22.28 -2.77
N ALA A 45 1.43 21.79 -3.05
CA ALA A 45 0.89 20.55 -2.53
C ALA A 45 -0.13 19.94 -3.51
N TYR A 46 -0.73 18.83 -3.10
CA TYR A 46 -1.80 18.12 -3.80
C TYR A 46 -2.93 17.82 -2.83
N LEU A 47 -4.17 17.90 -3.32
CA LEU A 47 -5.38 17.44 -2.65
C LEU A 47 -5.84 16.16 -3.33
N PHE A 48 -6.01 15.08 -2.57
CA PHE A 48 -6.68 13.86 -3.00
C PHE A 48 -8.10 13.84 -2.42
N VAL A 49 -9.09 13.69 -3.29
CA VAL A 49 -10.50 13.53 -2.94
C VAL A 49 -10.94 12.10 -3.23
N TYR A 50 -11.50 11.40 -2.24
CA TYR A 50 -11.80 9.95 -2.32
C TYR A 50 -13.00 9.55 -1.44
N PHE A 51 -13.37 8.27 -1.50
CA PHE A 51 -14.28 7.58 -0.55
C PHE A 51 -13.66 6.22 -0.17
N THR A 52 -14.24 5.43 0.74
CA THR A 52 -13.50 4.27 1.33
C THR A 52 -14.13 2.90 1.13
N GLY A 53 -15.36 2.78 0.64
CA GLY A 53 -16.06 1.49 0.66
C GLY A 53 -17.45 1.49 0.04
N ASN A 54 -18.19 0.39 0.22
CA ASN A 54 -19.52 0.17 -0.35
C ASN A 54 -20.66 0.25 0.70
N ASN A 55 -20.35 0.58 1.95
CA ASN A 55 -21.38 0.87 2.94
C ASN A 55 -21.78 2.33 2.85
N LYS A 56 -23.00 2.68 3.26
CA LYS A 56 -23.49 4.07 3.26
C LYS A 56 -22.53 5.05 3.96
N THR A 57 -21.90 4.63 5.05
CA THR A 57 -20.93 5.46 5.81
C THR A 57 -19.58 5.63 5.12
N ASP A 58 -19.25 4.71 4.21
CA ASP A 58 -17.99 4.69 3.47
C ASP A 58 -18.12 5.40 2.11
N GLU A 59 -19.35 5.48 1.58
CA GLU A 59 -19.76 6.28 0.41
C GLU A 59 -19.99 7.73 0.83
N ALA A 60 -18.90 8.36 1.26
CA ALA A 60 -18.86 9.75 1.64
C ALA A 60 -17.50 10.36 1.29
N ILE A 61 -17.50 11.62 0.86
CA ILE A 61 -16.29 12.29 0.36
C ILE A 61 -15.34 12.62 1.51
N ARG A 62 -14.08 12.25 1.33
CA ARG A 62 -12.94 12.48 2.23
C ARG A 62 -11.80 13.13 1.48
N PHE A 63 -10.95 13.85 2.20
CA PHE A 63 -9.79 14.54 1.66
C PHE A 63 -8.49 14.04 2.29
N ALA A 64 -7.42 14.03 1.51
CA ALA A 64 -6.05 13.85 1.98
C ALA A 64 -5.13 14.87 1.29
N ILE A 65 -4.01 15.19 1.94
CA ILE A 65 -3.03 16.15 1.42
C ILE A 65 -1.67 15.50 1.23
N SER A 66 -0.97 15.91 0.17
CA SER A 66 0.43 15.52 -0.08
C SER A 66 1.28 16.72 -0.48
N LYS A 67 2.56 16.69 -0.13
CA LYS A 67 3.55 17.67 -0.63
C LYS A 67 4.18 17.24 -1.94
N ASN A 68 4.37 15.93 -2.14
CA ASN A 68 5.16 15.37 -3.23
C ASN A 68 4.34 14.61 -4.28
N GLY A 69 3.06 14.31 -4.00
CA GLY A 69 2.18 13.55 -4.89
C GLY A 69 2.33 12.03 -4.74
N TYR A 70 3.05 11.56 -3.71
CA TYR A 70 3.28 10.13 -3.44
C TYR A 70 2.90 9.73 -2.01
N ASN A 71 3.13 10.63 -1.05
CA ASN A 71 2.85 10.40 0.37
C ASN A 71 1.67 11.28 0.79
N TYR A 72 0.51 10.66 1.06
CA TYR A 72 -0.72 11.36 1.43
C TYR A 72 -1.07 11.10 2.88
N PHE A 73 -1.59 12.15 3.52
CA PHE A 73 -2.10 12.10 4.89
C PHE A 73 -3.57 12.50 4.87
N ALA A 74 -4.43 11.65 5.44
CA ALA A 74 -5.85 11.92 5.54
C ALA A 74 -6.10 13.20 6.35
N LEU A 75 -7.02 14.02 5.87
CA LEU A 75 -7.55 15.15 6.62
C LEU A 75 -8.73 14.67 7.48
N ASN A 76 -9.01 15.40 8.56
CA ASN A 76 -10.19 15.18 9.39
C ASN A 76 -10.24 13.77 10.01
N HIS A 77 -9.10 13.19 10.38
CA HIS A 77 -9.01 11.82 10.90
C HIS A 77 -9.63 10.76 9.97
N ASP A 78 -9.47 10.96 8.66
CA ASP A 78 -10.12 10.13 7.64
C ASP A 78 -11.64 10.09 7.85
N GLN A 79 -12.27 11.17 8.32
CA GLN A 79 -13.74 11.27 8.41
C GLN A 79 -14.30 12.11 7.26
N PRO A 80 -15.54 11.86 6.83
CA PRO A 80 -16.18 12.63 5.76
C PRO A 80 -16.07 14.15 5.96
N VAL A 81 -15.71 14.85 4.88
CA VAL A 81 -15.59 16.33 4.87
C VAL A 81 -16.84 17.01 4.29
N ILE A 82 -17.70 16.23 3.63
CA ILE A 82 -18.98 16.66 3.06
C ILE A 82 -20.09 15.82 3.68
N ASN A 83 -21.20 16.46 4.05
CA ASN A 83 -22.39 15.77 4.56
C ASN A 83 -23.20 15.20 3.39
N SER A 84 -23.03 13.90 3.11
CA SER A 84 -23.73 13.20 2.03
C SER A 84 -25.25 13.24 2.18
N GLU A 85 -25.78 13.09 3.40
CA GLU A 85 -27.24 13.07 3.67
C GLU A 85 -27.94 14.38 3.30
N LYS A 86 -27.24 15.50 3.46
CA LYS A 86 -27.77 16.81 3.09
C LYS A 86 -27.60 17.11 1.59
N ASN A 87 -26.59 16.54 0.95
CA ASN A 87 -26.10 16.96 -0.36
C ASN A 87 -26.43 16.00 -1.51
N SER A 88 -27.10 14.88 -1.21
CA SER A 88 -27.43 13.84 -2.20
C SER A 88 -28.86 13.35 -1.98
N SER A 89 -29.47 12.77 -3.01
CA SER A 89 -30.83 12.22 -2.92
C SER A 89 -30.87 10.85 -2.25
N THR A 90 -29.80 10.07 -2.35
CA THR A 90 -29.69 8.73 -1.75
C THR A 90 -29.15 8.75 -0.31
N GLY A 91 -28.49 9.85 0.07
CA GLY A 91 -27.77 9.99 1.33
C GLY A 91 -26.34 9.47 1.31
N GLY A 92 -25.83 9.02 0.16
CA GLY A 92 -24.44 8.60 -0.08
C GLY A 92 -23.87 9.21 -1.35
N VAL A 93 -22.56 9.42 -1.40
CA VAL A 93 -21.84 9.91 -2.58
C VAL A 93 -20.52 9.18 -2.77
N ARG A 94 -20.17 8.87 -4.01
CA ARG A 94 -18.93 8.16 -4.36
C ARG A 94 -18.36 8.62 -5.69
N ASP A 95 -17.18 8.09 -6.02
CA ASP A 95 -16.44 8.40 -7.25
C ASP A 95 -16.24 9.93 -7.47
N PRO A 96 -15.73 10.68 -6.48
CA PRO A 96 -15.63 12.13 -6.60
C PRO A 96 -14.53 12.56 -7.57
N HIS A 97 -14.87 13.51 -8.44
CA HIS A 97 -13.90 14.23 -9.28
C HIS A 97 -13.94 15.72 -8.98
N ILE A 98 -12.76 16.32 -8.76
CA ILE A 98 -12.59 17.74 -8.45
C ILE A 98 -11.73 18.43 -9.52
N LEU A 99 -12.08 19.67 -9.85
CA LEU A 99 -11.38 20.52 -10.80
C LEU A 99 -11.27 21.95 -10.26
N ARG A 100 -10.11 22.59 -10.44
CA ARG A 100 -9.99 24.05 -10.33
C ARG A 100 -10.52 24.70 -11.59
N GLY A 101 -11.46 25.63 -11.43
CA GLY A 101 -12.02 26.42 -12.51
C GLY A 101 -10.99 27.28 -13.23
N ALA A 102 -11.27 27.60 -14.49
CA ALA A 102 -10.46 28.46 -15.34
C ALA A 102 -10.28 29.88 -14.77
N ASP A 103 -11.14 30.30 -13.83
CA ASP A 103 -11.00 31.56 -13.10
C ASP A 103 -9.91 31.53 -12.01
N GLY A 104 -9.29 30.37 -11.78
CA GLY A 104 -8.21 30.15 -10.82
C GLY A 104 -8.64 30.10 -9.35
N LYS A 105 -9.91 30.40 -9.04
CA LYS A 105 -10.41 30.61 -7.66
C LYS A 105 -11.61 29.74 -7.27
N THR A 106 -12.36 29.25 -8.26
CA THR A 106 -13.53 28.39 -8.03
C THR A 106 -13.12 26.93 -8.15
N PHE A 107 -13.68 26.06 -7.33
CA PHE A 107 -13.53 24.62 -7.39
C PHE A 107 -14.87 23.98 -7.67
N TYR A 108 -14.86 23.05 -8.62
CA TYR A 108 -16.03 22.28 -9.01
C TYR A 108 -15.78 20.82 -8.69
N MET A 109 -16.77 20.16 -8.12
CA MET A 109 -16.72 18.74 -7.84
C MET A 109 -17.99 18.08 -8.35
N VAL A 110 -17.86 16.86 -8.86
CA VAL A 110 -18.98 16.00 -9.22
C VAL A 110 -18.80 14.65 -8.54
N ALA A 111 -19.90 13.99 -8.21
CA ALA A 111 -19.89 12.66 -7.59
C ALA A 111 -21.14 11.87 -7.98
N THR A 112 -21.02 10.55 -7.99
CA THR A 112 -22.16 9.61 -8.13
C THR A 112 -23.05 9.73 -6.87
N ASP A 113 -24.36 9.94 -7.05
CA ASP A 113 -25.35 9.97 -5.95
C ASP A 113 -25.86 8.55 -5.63
N MET A 114 -25.20 7.83 -4.72
CA MET A 114 -25.42 6.39 -4.57
C MET A 114 -25.21 5.88 -3.15
N VAL A 115 -26.04 4.88 -2.80
CA VAL A 115 -25.75 3.92 -1.73
C VAL A 115 -25.71 2.51 -2.33
N SER A 116 -24.53 1.94 -2.52
CA SER A 116 -24.37 0.64 -3.23
C SER A 116 -24.90 -0.54 -2.43
N ALA A 117 -25.04 -0.41 -1.10
CA ALA A 117 -25.75 -1.37 -0.26
C ALA A 117 -27.23 -1.58 -0.68
N HIS A 118 -27.84 -0.63 -1.42
CA HIS A 118 -29.17 -0.78 -2.01
C HIS A 118 -29.17 -1.47 -3.39
N GLY A 119 -28.02 -1.97 -3.84
CA GLY A 119 -27.81 -2.58 -5.15
C GLY A 119 -27.04 -1.66 -6.11
N TRP A 120 -26.43 -2.26 -7.14
CA TRP A 120 -25.62 -1.53 -8.12
C TRP A 120 -26.45 -0.66 -9.07
N ASP A 121 -27.74 -0.95 -9.22
CA ASP A 121 -28.66 -0.16 -10.03
C ASP A 121 -29.46 0.83 -9.17
N SER A 122 -28.93 1.28 -8.02
CA SER A 122 -29.62 2.19 -7.09
C SER A 122 -29.45 3.69 -7.39
N ASN A 123 -28.75 4.04 -8.47
CA ASN A 123 -28.32 5.40 -8.76
C ASN A 123 -28.85 5.91 -10.11
N ARG A 124 -29.46 7.11 -10.15
CA ARG A 124 -29.91 7.78 -11.39
C ARG A 124 -29.46 9.24 -11.50
N ALA A 125 -28.61 9.65 -10.56
CA ALA A 125 -28.29 11.05 -10.35
C ALA A 125 -26.80 11.24 -10.12
N MET A 126 -26.36 12.48 -10.29
CA MET A 126 -25.06 12.96 -9.86
C MET A 126 -25.25 14.17 -8.95
N VAL A 127 -24.29 14.37 -8.06
CA VAL A 127 -24.20 15.57 -7.24
C VAL A 127 -23.17 16.51 -7.87
N LEU A 128 -23.55 17.75 -8.12
CA LEU A 128 -22.65 18.84 -8.49
C LEU A 128 -22.37 19.67 -7.25
N LEU A 129 -21.10 19.96 -6.96
CA LEU A 129 -20.68 20.81 -5.87
C LEU A 129 -19.75 21.94 -6.34
N LYS A 130 -19.84 23.07 -5.66
CA LYS A 130 -19.06 24.28 -5.94
C LYS A 130 -18.54 24.90 -4.66
N SER A 131 -17.28 25.34 -4.68
CA SER A 131 -16.62 26.03 -3.57
C SER A 131 -15.63 27.08 -4.08
N THR A 132 -15.30 28.07 -3.26
CA THR A 132 -14.20 29.02 -3.50
C THR A 132 -13.08 28.89 -2.46
N ASP A 133 -13.20 27.97 -1.51
CA ASP A 133 -12.27 27.82 -0.39
C ASP A 133 -11.95 26.35 -0.03
N LEU A 134 -12.49 25.39 -0.79
CA LEU A 134 -12.38 23.94 -0.58
C LEU A 134 -13.02 23.41 0.71
N VAL A 135 -13.60 24.27 1.56
CA VAL A 135 -14.17 23.89 2.86
C VAL A 135 -15.69 24.00 2.84
N ASN A 136 -16.21 25.10 2.31
CA ASN A 136 -17.63 25.37 2.23
C ASN A 136 -18.12 25.07 0.82
N TRP A 137 -19.08 24.16 0.71
CA TRP A 137 -19.59 23.65 -0.56
C TRP A 137 -21.08 23.92 -0.67
N SER A 138 -21.51 24.48 -1.80
CA SER A 138 -22.90 24.39 -2.25
C SER A 138 -23.08 23.14 -3.10
N SER A 139 -24.27 22.55 -3.07
CA SER A 139 -24.59 21.31 -3.79
C SER A 139 -25.87 21.44 -4.61
N SER A 140 -25.97 20.65 -5.68
CA SER A 140 -27.17 20.45 -6.48
C SER A 140 -27.21 19.00 -6.97
N VAL A 141 -28.40 18.41 -7.06
CA VAL A 141 -28.59 17.03 -7.56
C VAL A 141 -29.17 17.10 -8.97
N VAL A 142 -28.54 16.41 -9.92
CA VAL A 142 -29.05 16.26 -11.27
C VAL A 142 -29.45 14.80 -11.48
N ASN A 143 -30.76 14.54 -11.45
CA ASN A 143 -31.31 13.22 -11.75
C ASN A 143 -31.59 13.09 -13.26
N ILE A 144 -30.79 12.28 -13.94
CA ILE A 144 -30.83 12.13 -15.41
C ILE A 144 -32.16 11.50 -15.86
N GLN A 145 -32.62 10.47 -15.14
CA GLN A 145 -33.87 9.77 -15.45
C GLN A 145 -35.09 10.68 -15.36
N GLN A 146 -35.12 11.60 -14.39
CA GLN A 146 -36.22 12.54 -14.21
C GLN A 146 -36.14 13.74 -15.17
N LYS A 147 -34.93 14.18 -15.51
CA LYS A 147 -34.70 15.41 -16.29
C LYS A 147 -34.96 15.23 -17.78
N TYR A 148 -34.58 14.10 -18.35
CA TYR A 148 -34.65 13.85 -19.80
C TYR A 148 -35.67 12.77 -20.14
N ARG A 149 -36.36 12.95 -21.27
CA ARG A 149 -37.31 11.97 -21.80
C ARG A 149 -36.56 10.75 -22.35
N GLY A 150 -37.18 9.57 -22.33
CA GLY A 150 -36.59 8.36 -22.91
C GLY A 150 -35.53 7.69 -22.03
N GLN A 151 -35.51 7.99 -20.73
CA GLN A 151 -34.57 7.44 -19.74
C GLN A 151 -35.26 6.50 -18.75
N GLU A 152 -36.44 5.99 -19.09
CA GLU A 152 -37.25 5.12 -18.22
C GLU A 152 -36.54 3.81 -17.87
N ASP A 153 -35.68 3.31 -18.76
CA ASP A 153 -34.86 2.10 -18.58
C ASP A 153 -33.43 2.37 -18.09
N LEU A 154 -33.09 3.64 -17.75
CA LEU A 154 -31.79 3.98 -17.19
C LEU A 154 -31.59 3.17 -15.90
N LEU A 155 -30.39 2.60 -15.74
CA LEU A 155 -30.01 1.76 -14.61
C LEU A 155 -28.91 2.36 -13.72
N ARG A 156 -28.08 3.27 -14.26
CA ARG A 156 -26.96 3.86 -13.52
C ARG A 156 -26.39 5.10 -14.19
N VAL A 157 -25.86 6.01 -13.38
CA VAL A 157 -25.16 7.26 -13.72
C VAL A 157 -23.87 7.32 -12.89
N TRP A 158 -22.80 6.70 -13.39
CA TRP A 158 -21.60 6.45 -12.59
C TRP A 158 -20.42 7.33 -12.96
N ALA A 159 -19.61 7.61 -11.93
CA ALA A 159 -18.30 8.24 -12.02
C ALA A 159 -18.27 9.50 -12.89
N PRO A 160 -19.09 10.52 -12.57
CA PRO A 160 -19.02 11.77 -13.28
C PRO A 160 -17.67 12.44 -13.04
N GLN A 161 -17.12 13.04 -14.09
CA GLN A 161 -15.89 13.82 -14.05
C GLN A 161 -16.05 15.13 -14.82
N THR A 162 -15.13 16.07 -14.60
CA THR A 162 -15.22 17.46 -15.12
C THR A 162 -13.96 17.87 -15.87
N ILE A 163 -14.13 18.60 -16.97
CA ILE A 163 -13.01 19.23 -17.70
C ILE A 163 -13.47 20.57 -18.29
N TYR A 164 -12.58 21.55 -18.36
CA TYR A 164 -12.88 22.85 -18.96
C TYR A 164 -12.63 22.82 -20.48
N ASP A 165 -13.61 23.26 -21.26
CA ASP A 165 -13.52 23.40 -22.71
C ASP A 165 -13.26 24.85 -23.08
N GLU A 166 -11.98 25.16 -23.36
CA GLU A 166 -11.55 26.50 -23.75
C GLU A 166 -12.24 27.03 -25.02
N LYS A 167 -12.66 26.13 -25.93
CA LYS A 167 -13.32 26.54 -27.20
C LYS A 167 -14.77 26.95 -26.97
N LYS A 168 -15.39 26.45 -25.91
CA LYS A 168 -16.78 26.76 -25.55
C LYS A 168 -16.91 27.71 -24.37
N ASP A 169 -15.82 27.95 -23.65
CA ASP A 169 -15.80 28.68 -22.38
C ASP A 169 -16.80 28.08 -21.37
N LYS A 170 -16.79 26.76 -21.26
CA LYS A 170 -17.73 25.99 -20.41
C LYS A 170 -17.06 24.78 -19.78
N TYR A 171 -17.62 24.32 -18.67
CA TYR A 171 -17.24 23.06 -18.06
C TYR A 171 -18.07 21.93 -18.68
N MET A 172 -17.38 20.92 -19.19
CA MET A 172 -17.99 19.67 -19.64
C MET A 172 -17.99 18.68 -18.48
N ILE A 173 -19.14 18.06 -18.22
CA ILE A 173 -19.28 16.92 -17.32
C ILE A 173 -19.45 15.68 -18.18
N TYR A 174 -18.73 14.60 -17.86
CA TYR A 174 -18.80 13.32 -18.57
C TYR A 174 -18.88 12.17 -17.58
N TRP A 175 -19.63 11.12 -17.91
CA TRP A 175 -19.98 10.05 -16.98
C TRP A 175 -20.42 8.79 -17.74
N SER A 176 -20.55 7.68 -17.03
CA SER A 176 -20.99 6.40 -17.62
C SER A 176 -22.47 6.15 -17.36
N MET A 177 -23.18 5.63 -18.36
CA MET A 177 -24.59 5.22 -18.21
C MET A 177 -24.85 3.83 -18.78
N LYS A 178 -25.83 3.15 -18.18
CA LYS A 178 -26.42 1.92 -18.70
C LYS A 178 -27.93 2.05 -18.80
N ASN A 179 -28.47 1.68 -19.94
CA ASN A 179 -29.90 1.61 -20.21
C ASN A 179 -30.27 0.15 -20.53
N GLY A 180 -31.15 -0.44 -19.71
CA GLY A 180 -31.57 -1.84 -19.86
C GLY A 180 -30.39 -2.81 -20.04
N ASN A 181 -30.43 -3.60 -21.12
CA ASN A 181 -29.41 -4.60 -21.44
C ASN A 181 -28.23 -4.07 -22.27
N ASN A 182 -28.22 -2.79 -22.64
CA ASN A 182 -27.14 -2.20 -23.43
C ASN A 182 -25.83 -2.13 -22.63
N PRO A 183 -24.65 -2.11 -23.29
CA PRO A 183 -23.37 -1.91 -22.63
C PRO A 183 -23.32 -0.55 -21.90
N ASP A 184 -22.51 -0.49 -20.86
CA ASP A 184 -22.17 0.77 -20.20
C ASP A 184 -21.29 1.61 -21.12
N ILE A 185 -21.69 2.84 -21.41
CA ILE A 185 -20.96 3.73 -22.30
C ILE A 185 -20.90 5.15 -21.74
N ILE A 186 -19.95 5.93 -22.26
CA ILE A 186 -19.61 7.24 -21.72
C ILE A 186 -20.38 8.32 -22.46
N TYR A 187 -21.03 9.20 -21.71
CA TYR A 187 -21.76 10.37 -22.17
C TYR A 187 -21.12 11.66 -21.67
N TYR A 188 -21.51 12.79 -22.26
CA TYR A 188 -21.15 14.12 -21.79
C TYR A 188 -22.30 15.13 -21.98
N ALA A 189 -22.27 16.18 -21.18
CA ALA A 189 -23.05 17.40 -21.33
C ALA A 189 -22.27 18.59 -20.77
N TYR A 190 -22.63 19.82 -21.13
CA TYR A 190 -22.02 21.00 -20.51
C TYR A 190 -22.81 21.39 -19.26
N ALA A 191 -22.10 21.84 -18.22
CA ALA A 191 -22.73 22.44 -17.05
C ALA A 191 -23.26 23.84 -17.40
N ASN A 192 -24.35 24.26 -16.75
CA ASN A 192 -24.80 25.65 -16.78
C ASN A 192 -23.79 26.58 -16.07
N ALA A 193 -23.92 27.89 -16.27
CA ALA A 193 -22.98 28.88 -15.72
C ALA A 193 -22.85 28.84 -14.19
N ASP A 194 -23.94 28.51 -13.48
CA ASP A 194 -23.94 28.43 -12.02
C ASP A 194 -23.30 27.15 -11.48
N PHE A 195 -23.10 26.15 -12.34
CA PHE A 195 -22.67 24.79 -11.99
C PHE A 195 -23.65 24.07 -11.06
N THR A 196 -24.94 24.22 -11.35
CA THR A 196 -26.04 23.60 -10.59
C THR A 196 -26.82 22.59 -11.42
N ASP A 197 -26.65 22.60 -12.75
CA ASP A 197 -27.39 21.74 -13.67
C ASP A 197 -26.64 21.55 -14.99
N LEU A 198 -27.17 20.69 -15.87
CA LEU A 198 -26.68 20.42 -17.22
C LEU A 198 -27.47 21.20 -18.29
N GLU A 199 -26.77 21.61 -19.33
CA GLU A 199 -27.30 22.23 -20.54
C GLU A 199 -27.51 21.21 -21.67
N GLY A 200 -28.71 21.21 -22.24
CA GLY A 200 -29.06 20.32 -23.36
C GLY A 200 -29.13 18.84 -22.94
N GLU A 201 -29.36 17.96 -23.92
CA GLU A 201 -29.39 16.52 -23.67
C GLU A 201 -27.97 15.90 -23.68
N PRO A 202 -27.70 14.89 -22.83
CA PRO A 202 -26.44 14.16 -22.85
C PRO A 202 -26.17 13.50 -24.20
N LYS A 203 -24.91 13.53 -24.64
CA LYS A 203 -24.46 12.94 -25.90
C LYS A 203 -23.41 11.87 -25.63
N GLN A 204 -23.42 10.79 -26.41
CA GLN A 204 -22.37 9.77 -26.31
C GLN A 204 -21.00 10.40 -26.68
N LEU A 205 -20.03 10.25 -25.78
CA LEU A 205 -18.69 10.81 -25.91
C LEU A 205 -17.74 9.88 -26.68
N TYR A 206 -17.77 8.60 -26.32
CA TYR A 206 -16.85 7.60 -26.83
C TYR A 206 -17.59 6.40 -27.42
N TYR A 207 -17.18 6.01 -28.63
CA TYR A 207 -17.70 4.87 -29.36
C TYR A 207 -16.66 3.75 -29.32
N ASN A 208 -16.69 2.95 -28.27
CA ASN A 208 -15.74 1.85 -28.07
C ASN A 208 -15.86 0.81 -29.20
N PRO A 209 -14.76 0.43 -29.88
CA PRO A 209 -14.80 -0.58 -30.94
C PRO A 209 -15.51 -1.87 -30.51
N GLY A 210 -16.48 -2.30 -31.32
CA GLY A 210 -17.30 -3.48 -31.05
C GLY A 210 -18.42 -3.26 -30.01
N ASN A 211 -18.74 -2.00 -29.66
CA ASN A 211 -19.80 -1.64 -28.72
C ASN A 211 -19.66 -2.33 -27.35
N LYS A 212 -18.42 -2.36 -26.84
CA LYS A 212 -18.08 -2.98 -25.56
C LYS A 212 -18.24 -2.00 -24.41
N SER A 213 -18.58 -2.50 -23.22
CA SER A 213 -18.71 -1.67 -22.03
C SER A 213 -17.42 -0.94 -21.67
N CYS A 214 -17.53 0.36 -21.38
CA CYS A 214 -16.48 1.23 -20.88
C CYS A 214 -17.03 2.18 -19.81
N ILE A 215 -16.35 2.28 -18.67
CA ILE A 215 -16.75 3.12 -17.54
C ILE A 215 -15.56 3.89 -16.94
N ASP A 216 -15.82 4.69 -15.90
CA ASP A 216 -14.80 5.40 -15.10
C ASP A 216 -13.82 6.20 -15.93
N ALA A 217 -14.38 7.02 -16.84
CA ALA A 217 -13.57 7.80 -17.77
C ALA A 217 -12.84 8.94 -17.06
N ASP A 218 -11.59 9.21 -17.45
CA ASP A 218 -10.81 10.39 -17.05
C ASP A 218 -10.09 10.99 -18.27
N ILE A 219 -10.15 12.31 -18.42
CA ILE A 219 -9.64 13.03 -19.60
C ILE A 219 -8.58 14.05 -19.20
N ILE A 220 -7.42 13.95 -19.82
CA ILE A 220 -6.34 14.94 -19.69
C ILE A 220 -5.87 15.44 -21.06
N LEU A 221 -5.59 16.75 -21.15
CA LEU A 221 -4.99 17.37 -22.33
C LEU A 221 -3.46 17.31 -22.22
N LYS A 222 -2.79 16.72 -23.21
CA LYS A 222 -1.33 16.70 -23.35
C LYS A 222 -0.98 16.85 -24.83
N ASP A 223 -0.02 17.72 -25.13
CA ASP A 223 0.49 17.95 -26.50
C ASP A 223 -0.65 18.18 -27.52
N GLU A 224 -1.61 19.04 -27.16
CA GLU A 224 -2.80 19.39 -27.95
C GLU A 224 -3.78 18.21 -28.22
N LYS A 225 -3.57 17.06 -27.58
CA LYS A 225 -4.43 15.87 -27.69
C LYS A 225 -5.13 15.55 -26.36
N TYR A 226 -6.38 15.13 -26.48
CA TYR A 226 -7.18 14.63 -25.35
C TYR A 226 -6.95 13.14 -25.20
N HIS A 227 -6.43 12.73 -24.05
CA HIS A 227 -6.25 11.34 -23.65
C HIS A 227 -7.40 10.96 -22.71
N LEU A 228 -8.30 10.10 -23.17
CA LEU A 228 -9.40 9.54 -22.39
C LEU A 228 -9.00 8.16 -21.88
N PHE A 229 -8.73 8.07 -20.58
CA PHE A 229 -8.53 6.82 -19.85
C PHE A 229 -9.88 6.25 -19.46
N PHE A 230 -10.05 4.93 -19.50
CA PHE A 230 -11.29 4.28 -19.11
C PHE A 230 -11.08 2.83 -18.68
N LYS A 231 -12.00 2.34 -17.84
CA LYS A 231 -12.08 0.94 -17.45
C LYS A 231 -12.86 0.14 -18.49
N THR A 232 -12.34 -1.02 -18.89
CA THR A 232 -13.09 -2.00 -19.69
C THR A 232 -13.89 -2.95 -18.80
N GLU A 233 -15.12 -3.28 -19.21
CA GLU A 233 -16.02 -4.19 -18.48
C GLU A 233 -16.43 -5.40 -19.35
N GLY A 234 -16.37 -6.60 -18.77
CA GLY A 234 -16.85 -7.86 -19.37
C GLY A 234 -16.04 -8.41 -20.56
N ASN A 235 -14.96 -7.74 -20.99
CA ASN A 235 -14.17 -8.12 -22.17
C ASN A 235 -12.67 -7.92 -21.93
N GLY A 236 -12.19 -8.48 -20.81
CA GLY A 236 -10.92 -8.13 -20.17
C GLY A 236 -11.13 -6.92 -19.27
N ASN A 237 -10.68 -6.98 -18.01
CA ASN A 237 -10.88 -5.92 -17.03
C ASN A 237 -9.56 -5.20 -16.80
N GLY A 238 -9.56 -3.88 -16.97
CA GLY A 238 -8.34 -3.07 -16.87
C GLY A 238 -8.53 -1.66 -17.38
N ILE A 239 -7.45 -0.87 -17.34
CA ILE A 239 -7.45 0.52 -17.82
C ILE A 239 -6.85 0.56 -19.22
N LYS A 240 -7.58 1.15 -20.17
CA LYS A 240 -7.11 1.49 -21.52
C LYS A 240 -7.24 2.99 -21.75
N GLN A 241 -6.73 3.47 -22.87
CA GLN A 241 -6.93 4.85 -23.30
C GLN A 241 -7.41 4.94 -24.75
N ALA A 242 -8.09 6.04 -25.06
CA ALA A 242 -8.38 6.49 -26.41
C ALA A 242 -7.95 7.95 -26.57
N ILE A 243 -7.49 8.34 -27.76
CA ILE A 243 -6.88 9.65 -28.00
C ILE A 243 -7.65 10.40 -29.09
N SER A 244 -7.88 11.70 -28.90
CA SER A 244 -8.55 12.56 -29.88
C SER A 244 -7.90 13.95 -29.99
N ASP A 245 -8.06 14.59 -31.16
CA ASP A 245 -7.78 16.03 -31.37
C ASP A 245 -8.97 16.92 -30.96
N SER A 246 -10.10 16.33 -30.57
CA SER A 246 -11.31 17.02 -30.15
C SER A 246 -11.84 16.45 -28.83
N LEU A 247 -12.17 17.33 -27.89
CA LEU A 247 -12.66 16.96 -26.56
C LEU A 247 -13.94 16.10 -26.62
N THR A 248 -14.83 16.40 -27.56
CA THR A 248 -16.21 15.89 -27.60
C THR A 248 -16.42 14.70 -28.54
N GLY A 249 -15.36 14.13 -29.11
CA GLY A 249 -15.48 12.97 -30.00
C GLY A 249 -14.23 12.74 -30.84
N GLY A 250 -14.25 11.71 -31.69
CA GLY A 250 -13.10 11.34 -32.54
C GLY A 250 -12.01 10.52 -31.82
N TYR A 251 -12.30 10.02 -30.63
CA TYR A 251 -11.39 9.20 -29.84
C TYR A 251 -11.05 7.87 -30.53
N VAL A 252 -9.75 7.63 -30.70
CA VAL A 252 -9.20 6.41 -31.29
C VAL A 252 -8.56 5.56 -30.21
N LEU A 253 -9.05 4.32 -30.06
CA LEU A 253 -8.58 3.34 -29.08
C LEU A 253 -7.08 3.06 -29.25
N GLN A 254 -6.34 3.13 -28.15
CA GLN A 254 -5.01 2.55 -28.02
C GLN A 254 -5.16 1.19 -27.34
N ASP A 255 -5.08 0.09 -28.10
CA ASP A 255 -5.44 -1.24 -27.61
C ASP A 255 -4.34 -1.88 -26.74
N LYS A 256 -4.06 -1.26 -25.60
CA LYS A 256 -3.03 -1.65 -24.63
C LYS A 256 -3.56 -1.39 -23.22
N TYR A 257 -3.42 -2.39 -22.34
CA TYR A 257 -3.66 -2.22 -20.91
C TYR A 257 -2.52 -1.44 -20.26
N LEU A 258 -2.86 -0.45 -19.43
CA LEU A 258 -1.90 0.49 -18.85
C LEU A 258 -1.54 0.19 -17.40
N GLN A 259 -2.39 -0.58 -16.69
CA GLN A 259 -2.13 -0.97 -15.31
C GLN A 259 -0.89 -1.88 -15.19
N GLN A 260 -0.17 -1.74 -14.08
CA GLN A 260 1.03 -2.51 -13.74
C GLN A 260 0.71 -3.64 -12.73
N THR A 261 -0.48 -4.24 -12.88
CA THR A 261 -1.00 -5.31 -12.03
C THR A 261 -1.90 -6.24 -12.84
N THR A 262 -2.00 -7.49 -12.41
CA THR A 262 -2.95 -8.48 -12.95
C THR A 262 -4.26 -8.49 -12.17
N LEU A 263 -4.35 -7.77 -11.05
CA LEU A 263 -5.57 -7.64 -10.26
C LEU A 263 -6.61 -6.80 -11.03
N PRO A 264 -7.91 -7.05 -10.80
CA PRO A 264 -8.97 -6.18 -11.30
C PRO A 264 -8.78 -4.73 -10.81
N VAL A 265 -8.90 -3.77 -11.73
CA VAL A 265 -8.72 -2.34 -11.46
C VAL A 265 -9.88 -1.51 -11.97
N GLU A 266 -10.13 -0.38 -11.33
CA GLU A 266 -11.17 0.59 -11.72
C GLU A 266 -10.82 2.02 -11.27
N GLY A 267 -11.67 3.00 -11.63
CA GLY A 267 -11.54 4.37 -11.15
C GLY A 267 -10.23 5.05 -11.52
N SER A 268 -9.86 5.02 -12.80
CA SER A 268 -8.63 5.68 -13.25
C SER A 268 -8.70 7.20 -13.03
N SER A 269 -7.58 7.76 -12.58
CA SER A 269 -7.37 9.21 -12.53
C SER A 269 -5.91 9.53 -12.83
N VAL A 270 -5.70 10.59 -13.61
CA VAL A 270 -4.39 11.04 -14.09
C VAL A 270 -4.13 12.46 -13.62
N PHE A 271 -2.97 12.67 -12.98
CA PHE A 271 -2.55 14.00 -12.57
C PHE A 271 -1.09 14.27 -12.91
N LYS A 272 -0.76 15.55 -13.12
CA LYS A 272 0.60 16.01 -13.40
C LYS A 272 1.35 16.29 -12.11
N LEU A 273 2.62 15.90 -12.04
CA LEU A 273 3.49 16.28 -10.93
C LEU A 273 3.87 17.77 -11.02
N ASN A 274 3.76 18.49 -9.90
CA ASN A 274 4.09 19.91 -9.74
C ASN A 274 5.52 20.26 -10.15
N ASN A 275 6.46 19.32 -10.06
CA ASN A 275 7.84 19.51 -10.51
C ASN A 275 8.02 19.33 -12.03
N GLY A 276 6.96 19.04 -12.77
CA GLY A 276 6.98 18.82 -14.22
C GLY A 276 7.63 17.51 -14.65
N SER A 277 8.00 16.63 -13.72
CA SER A 277 8.74 15.39 -14.04
C SER A 277 7.91 14.36 -14.82
N GLY A 278 6.59 14.44 -14.80
CA GLY A 278 5.70 13.53 -15.51
C GLY A 278 4.30 13.52 -14.93
N TYR A 279 3.61 12.42 -15.16
CA TYR A 279 2.23 12.16 -14.80
C TYR A 279 2.14 10.90 -13.96
N ILE A 280 1.14 10.87 -13.10
CA ILE A 280 0.73 9.68 -12.37
C ILE A 280 -0.61 9.22 -12.92
N LEU A 281 -0.71 7.94 -13.28
CA LEU A 281 -1.99 7.24 -13.42
C LEU A 281 -2.19 6.43 -12.15
N MET A 282 -3.31 6.69 -11.47
CA MET A 282 -3.72 5.97 -10.28
C MET A 282 -5.04 5.25 -10.48
N TYR A 283 -5.23 4.11 -9.80
CA TYR A 283 -6.43 3.28 -9.89
C TYR A 283 -6.66 2.41 -8.63
N ASP A 284 -7.94 2.09 -8.40
CA ASP A 284 -8.42 1.23 -7.31
C ASP A 284 -8.30 -0.25 -7.71
N MET A 285 -7.59 -1.06 -6.91
CA MET A 285 -7.57 -2.52 -7.02
C MET A 285 -8.71 -3.09 -6.15
N TYR A 286 -9.95 -2.84 -6.58
CA TYR A 286 -11.17 -2.90 -5.78
C TYR A 286 -11.49 -4.25 -5.12
N THR A 287 -10.94 -5.35 -5.62
CA THR A 287 -11.11 -6.68 -5.00
C THR A 287 -10.07 -6.99 -3.92
N SER A 288 -9.01 -6.20 -3.83
CA SER A 288 -7.88 -6.40 -2.90
C SER A 288 -7.79 -5.34 -1.80
N GLY A 289 -8.59 -4.26 -1.89
CA GLY A 289 -8.54 -3.13 -0.96
C GLY A 289 -7.26 -2.29 -1.08
N LYS A 290 -6.51 -2.43 -2.17
CA LYS A 290 -5.28 -1.69 -2.44
C LYS A 290 -5.52 -0.60 -3.49
N TYR A 291 -4.64 0.40 -3.48
CA TYR A 291 -4.61 1.46 -4.47
C TYR A 291 -3.22 1.53 -5.09
N GLN A 292 -3.11 1.75 -6.40
CA GLN A 292 -1.80 1.75 -7.08
C GLN A 292 -1.59 3.04 -7.85
N PHE A 293 -0.37 3.57 -7.74
CA PHE A 293 0.13 4.68 -8.54
C PHE A 293 1.14 4.14 -9.55
N THR A 294 1.09 4.66 -10.75
CA THR A 294 2.05 4.37 -11.83
C THR A 294 2.53 5.68 -12.43
N TYR A 295 3.78 5.73 -12.86
CA TYR A 295 4.43 6.92 -13.39
C TYR A 295 4.63 6.82 -14.90
N SER A 296 4.43 7.94 -15.60
CA SER A 296 4.69 8.07 -17.03
C SER A 296 5.16 9.48 -17.40
N LYS A 297 5.99 9.60 -18.45
CA LYS A 297 6.33 10.89 -19.08
C LYS A 297 5.45 11.22 -20.28
N ASP A 298 4.91 10.20 -20.93
CA ASP A 298 4.29 10.30 -22.26
C ASP A 298 2.78 10.00 -22.25
N LEU A 299 2.24 9.48 -21.13
CA LEU A 299 0.89 8.94 -20.99
C LEU A 299 0.65 7.61 -21.73
N GLU A 300 1.71 6.94 -22.21
CA GLU A 300 1.62 5.70 -22.98
C GLU A 300 2.37 4.54 -22.30
N ASN A 301 3.50 4.85 -21.66
CA ASN A 301 4.36 3.91 -20.99
C ASN A 301 4.36 4.20 -19.49
N PHE A 302 3.75 3.29 -18.73
CA PHE A 302 3.60 3.39 -17.29
C PHE A 302 4.50 2.37 -16.58
N SER A 303 5.09 2.77 -15.46
CA SER A 303 5.86 1.89 -14.58
C SER A 303 5.51 2.14 -13.12
N ILE A 304 5.90 1.23 -12.23
CA ILE A 304 5.87 1.51 -10.79
C ILE A 304 6.84 2.68 -10.50
N PRO A 305 6.43 3.70 -9.74
CA PRO A 305 7.30 4.82 -9.40
C PRO A 305 8.48 4.37 -8.53
N GLU A 306 9.62 5.04 -8.68
CA GLU A 306 10.79 4.84 -7.80
C GLU A 306 10.53 5.36 -6.38
N GLN A 307 9.73 6.43 -6.25
CA GLN A 307 9.27 6.92 -4.95
C GLN A 307 8.26 5.94 -4.34
N GLU A 308 8.47 5.62 -3.07
CA GLU A 308 7.48 4.89 -2.27
C GLU A 308 6.19 5.72 -2.19
N VAL A 309 5.07 5.04 -2.44
CA VAL A 309 3.72 5.60 -2.31
C VAL A 309 3.19 5.17 -0.96
N SER A 310 2.74 6.12 -0.16
CA SER A 310 2.21 5.84 1.18
C SER A 310 0.95 6.64 1.49
N MET A 311 0.03 6.00 2.20
CA MET A 311 -1.24 6.57 2.65
C MET A 311 -1.53 6.02 4.05
N ASP A 312 -2.03 6.87 4.95
CA ASP A 312 -2.54 6.46 6.27
C ASP A 312 -4.05 6.11 6.25
N PHE A 313 -4.61 5.97 5.06
CA PHE A 313 -6.01 5.62 4.75
C PHE A 313 -6.06 4.64 3.57
N HIS A 314 -7.24 4.06 3.33
CA HIS A 314 -7.49 3.14 2.20
C HIS A 314 -8.54 3.76 1.26
N PRO A 315 -8.12 4.48 0.22
CA PRO A 315 -9.07 5.11 -0.70
C PRO A 315 -9.64 4.10 -1.70
N ARG A 316 -10.80 4.48 -2.22
CA ARG A 316 -11.37 4.01 -3.46
C ARG A 316 -11.58 5.18 -4.40
N HIS A 317 -11.66 4.85 -5.69
CA HIS A 317 -11.88 5.74 -6.84
C HIS A 317 -12.07 7.22 -6.49
N GLY A 318 -11.05 8.02 -6.82
CA GLY A 318 -11.02 9.44 -6.51
C GLY A 318 -10.09 10.22 -7.43
N THR A 319 -9.87 11.49 -7.14
CA THR A 319 -9.11 12.41 -8.00
C THR A 319 -8.09 13.21 -7.22
N VAL A 320 -6.93 13.48 -7.83
CA VAL A 320 -5.88 14.33 -7.26
C VAL A 320 -5.75 15.62 -8.08
N ILE A 321 -5.75 16.77 -7.40
CA ILE A 321 -5.44 18.06 -8.02
C ILE A 321 -4.25 18.74 -7.35
N PRO A 322 -3.45 19.52 -8.09
CA PRO A 322 -2.47 20.41 -7.50
C PRO A 322 -3.16 21.60 -6.83
N ILE A 323 -2.63 21.99 -5.66
CA ILE A 323 -3.15 23.11 -4.87
C ILE A 323 -2.04 24.11 -4.51
N THR A 324 -2.45 25.37 -4.36
CA THR A 324 -1.55 26.46 -3.97
C THR A 324 -1.22 26.41 -2.48
N THR A 325 -0.19 27.14 -2.07
CA THR A 325 0.18 27.28 -0.65
C THR A 325 -0.99 27.78 0.19
N LYS A 326 -1.74 28.76 -0.30
CA LYS A 326 -2.86 29.37 0.43
C LYS A 326 -4.03 28.38 0.61
N GLU A 327 -4.31 27.55 -0.39
CA GLU A 327 -5.35 26.52 -0.27
C GLU A 327 -4.94 25.40 0.67
N ALA A 328 -3.69 24.93 0.58
CA ALA A 328 -3.15 23.97 1.52
C ALA A 328 -3.23 24.51 2.97
N GLU A 329 -2.96 25.79 3.18
CA GLU A 329 -3.13 26.46 4.48
C GLU A 329 -4.58 26.45 4.97
N VAL A 330 -5.55 26.69 4.09
CA VAL A 330 -6.98 26.63 4.44
C VAL A 330 -7.35 25.21 4.88
N LEU A 331 -6.91 24.19 4.13
CA LEU A 331 -7.18 22.78 4.43
C LEU A 331 -6.54 22.34 5.76
N THR A 332 -5.26 22.67 5.97
CA THR A 332 -4.55 22.31 7.21
C THR A 332 -5.12 23.07 8.41
N ALA A 333 -5.42 24.37 8.27
CA ALA A 333 -6.07 25.16 9.30
C ALA A 333 -7.48 24.67 9.63
N LYS A 334 -8.20 24.04 8.70
CA LYS A 334 -9.51 23.44 8.99
C LYS A 334 -9.34 22.09 9.68
N TRP A 335 -8.62 21.17 9.07
CA TRP A 335 -8.74 19.74 9.39
C TRP A 335 -7.52 19.08 10.03
N PHE A 336 -6.33 19.68 10.01
CA PHE A 336 -5.18 19.11 10.71
C PHE A 336 -5.20 19.42 12.20
N SER A 337 -4.79 18.46 13.01
CA SER A 337 -4.53 18.59 14.44
C SER A 337 -3.03 18.48 14.75
N ALA A 338 -2.61 19.00 15.90
CA ALA A 338 -1.21 18.91 16.31
C ALA A 338 -0.68 17.46 16.43
N PRO A 339 -1.47 16.48 16.93
CA PRO A 339 -1.09 15.06 16.87
C PRO A 339 -0.90 14.53 15.44
N GLU A 340 -1.80 14.85 14.50
CA GLU A 340 -1.66 14.41 13.10
C GLU A 340 -0.40 14.97 12.44
N VAL A 341 -0.02 16.22 12.74
CA VAL A 341 1.26 16.79 12.27
C VAL A 341 2.44 15.94 12.75
N LEU A 342 2.43 15.51 14.02
CA LEU A 342 3.47 14.66 14.58
C LEU A 342 3.46 13.24 13.99
N MET A 343 2.30 12.71 13.61
CA MET A 343 2.19 11.39 12.96
C MET A 343 2.84 11.36 11.56
N THR A 344 3.20 12.51 10.99
CA THR A 344 3.87 12.60 9.69
C THR A 344 5.39 12.40 9.71
N ALA A 345 5.94 11.95 10.84
CA ALA A 345 7.37 11.61 10.98
C ALA A 345 7.75 10.51 9.98
N HIS A 346 8.80 10.72 9.20
CA HIS A 346 9.20 9.80 8.12
C HIS A 346 10.71 9.64 7.96
N SER A 347 11.49 9.98 8.99
CA SER A 347 12.93 9.70 9.01
C SER A 347 13.22 8.22 8.69
N PRO A 348 14.21 7.90 7.82
CA PRO A 348 14.51 6.53 7.39
C PRO A 348 15.00 5.64 8.54
N PHE A 349 15.33 6.24 9.69
CA PHE A 349 15.73 5.56 10.91
C PHE A 349 14.54 5.23 11.85
N ILE A 350 13.30 5.51 11.43
CA ILE A 350 12.08 5.14 12.17
C ILE A 350 11.54 3.80 11.65
N LYS A 351 11.00 2.99 12.55
CA LYS A 351 10.16 1.84 12.22
C LYS A 351 8.72 2.34 11.99
N ASN A 352 8.40 2.70 10.75
CA ASN A 352 7.17 3.44 10.41
C ASN A 352 5.87 2.74 10.85
N LYS A 353 5.84 1.40 10.87
CA LYS A 353 4.68 0.62 11.34
C LYS A 353 4.44 0.71 12.85
N ASN A 354 5.41 1.22 13.61
CA ASN A 354 5.37 1.28 15.07
C ASN A 354 5.22 2.71 15.64
N ILE A 355 5.00 3.72 14.80
CA ILE A 355 4.72 5.09 15.25
C ILE A 355 3.37 5.13 15.96
N SER A 356 3.32 5.65 17.19
CA SER A 356 2.07 5.79 17.95
C SER A 356 1.98 7.11 18.69
N PHE A 357 0.76 7.60 18.89
CA PHE A 357 0.49 8.78 19.71
C PHE A 357 -0.39 8.38 20.89
N ASP A 358 0.08 8.63 22.10
CA ASP A 358 -0.68 8.45 23.33
C ASP A 358 -1.42 9.75 23.67
N THR A 359 -2.75 9.71 23.56
CA THR A 359 -3.62 10.86 23.83
C THR A 359 -3.66 11.24 25.31
N THR A 360 -3.45 10.29 26.22
CA THR A 360 -3.47 10.52 27.67
C THR A 360 -2.24 11.30 28.11
N THR A 361 -1.08 10.95 27.57
CA THR A 361 0.19 11.63 27.90
C THR A 361 0.57 12.71 26.89
N SER A 362 -0.20 12.86 25.80
CA SER A 362 0.10 13.75 24.67
C SER A 362 1.51 13.53 24.10
N THR A 363 1.90 12.27 23.97
CA THR A 363 3.26 11.87 23.57
C THR A 363 3.25 11.02 22.30
N LEU A 364 4.00 11.45 21.29
CA LEU A 364 4.37 10.63 20.14
C LEU A 364 5.54 9.70 20.50
N SER A 365 5.43 8.41 20.24
CA SER A 365 6.51 7.44 20.38
C SER A 365 7.04 7.03 19.01
N LEU A 366 8.34 7.24 18.80
CA LEU A 366 9.07 6.86 17.59
C LEU A 366 10.03 5.73 17.93
N LEU A 367 9.75 4.52 17.44
CA LEU A 367 10.67 3.41 17.55
C LEU A 367 11.75 3.53 16.47
N LEU A 368 13.00 3.47 16.89
CA LEU A 368 14.15 3.72 16.03
C LEU A 368 14.84 2.42 15.61
N LYS A 369 15.42 2.44 14.41
CA LYS A 369 16.31 1.39 13.90
C LYS A 369 17.65 1.38 14.66
N PRO A 370 18.40 0.25 14.64
CA PRO A 370 19.64 0.12 15.40
C PRO A 370 20.71 1.19 15.16
N ASP A 371 20.81 1.74 13.95
CA ASP A 371 21.82 2.75 13.62
C ASP A 371 21.43 4.19 13.99
N ALA A 372 20.21 4.39 14.48
CA ALA A 372 19.74 5.72 14.83
C ALA A 372 20.53 6.30 16.01
N SER A 373 20.90 7.57 15.89
CA SER A 373 21.53 8.34 16.97
C SER A 373 20.48 9.08 17.78
N ILE A 374 20.18 8.58 18.99
CA ILE A 374 19.21 9.23 19.90
C ILE A 374 19.65 10.63 20.36
N LYS A 375 20.97 10.92 20.36
CA LYS A 375 21.52 12.23 20.75
C LYS A 375 21.39 13.31 19.67
N LYS A 376 21.23 12.90 18.41
CA LYS A 376 21.15 13.79 17.25
C LYS A 376 20.15 13.20 16.27
N PHE A 377 18.90 13.05 16.71
CA PHE A 377 17.85 12.45 15.91
C PHE A 377 16.93 13.53 15.33
N ASN A 378 16.68 13.48 14.02
CA ASN A 378 15.63 14.28 13.39
C ASN A 378 14.46 13.35 13.03
N PRO A 379 13.27 13.53 13.65
CA PRO A 379 12.06 12.79 13.26
C PRO A 379 11.62 13.01 11.81
N ASP A 380 12.02 14.14 11.22
CA ASP A 380 11.64 14.56 9.88
C ASP A 380 10.11 14.61 9.70
N PHE A 381 9.44 15.55 10.38
CA PHE A 381 8.00 15.76 10.21
C PHE A 381 7.71 16.44 8.88
N THR A 382 6.62 16.05 8.21
CA THR A 382 6.22 16.68 6.96
C THR A 382 5.79 18.13 7.20
N ALA A 383 6.53 19.07 6.61
CA ALA A 383 6.22 20.49 6.67
C ALA A 383 5.18 20.88 5.62
N PHE A 384 3.92 20.95 6.02
CA PHE A 384 2.82 21.48 5.22
C PHE A 384 2.69 23.01 5.33
N PRO A 385 2.17 23.70 4.30
CA PRO A 385 1.82 25.11 4.38
C PRO A 385 0.96 25.45 5.62
N GLY A 386 1.28 26.57 6.27
CA GLY A 386 0.58 27.03 7.48
C GLY A 386 0.94 26.29 8.77
N ILE A 387 1.84 25.29 8.70
CA ILE A 387 2.25 24.49 9.84
C ILE A 387 3.73 24.73 10.13
N THR A 388 4.06 24.97 11.40
CA THR A 388 5.45 25.00 11.86
C THR A 388 5.63 24.11 13.08
N VAL A 389 6.76 23.39 13.11
CA VAL A 389 7.14 22.45 14.16
C VAL A 389 8.49 22.86 14.72
N TYR A 390 8.59 22.96 16.05
CA TYR A 390 9.83 23.27 16.76
C TYR A 390 10.05 22.28 17.92
N PRO A 391 11.29 21.87 18.24
CA PRO A 391 12.56 22.26 17.58
C PRO A 391 12.63 21.80 16.11
N LYS A 392 13.41 22.52 15.30
CA LYS A 392 13.68 22.14 13.91
C LYS A 392 14.93 21.26 13.85
N GLY A 393 14.89 20.22 13.03
CA GLY A 393 16.05 19.37 12.77
C GLY A 393 16.42 18.46 13.95
N ALA A 394 17.70 18.11 14.02
CA ALA A 394 18.18 17.10 14.96
C ALA A 394 18.10 17.56 16.42
N THR A 395 17.60 16.67 17.28
CA THR A 395 17.32 16.90 18.69
C THR A 395 17.90 15.75 19.53
N ASP A 396 18.27 16.04 20.78
CA ASP A 396 18.76 15.05 21.75
C ASP A 396 17.59 14.47 22.56
N PHE A 397 17.28 13.19 22.33
CA PHE A 397 16.26 12.42 23.05
C PHE A 397 16.86 11.52 24.14
N SER A 398 18.18 11.56 24.37
CA SER A 398 18.85 10.68 25.34
C SER A 398 18.45 10.95 26.80
N LYS A 399 17.83 12.10 27.06
CA LYS A 399 17.31 12.51 28.39
C LYS A 399 15.81 12.25 28.56
N GLY A 400 15.17 11.58 27.61
CA GLY A 400 13.74 11.29 27.61
C GLY A 400 12.94 12.11 26.57
N PRO A 401 11.60 12.13 26.69
CA PRO A 401 10.74 12.82 25.73
C PRO A 401 11.03 14.32 25.65
N VAL A 402 11.04 14.85 24.43
CA VAL A 402 11.28 16.27 24.14
C VAL A 402 9.97 16.97 23.79
N SER A 403 9.76 18.16 24.33
CA SER A 403 8.60 19.00 23.99
C SER A 403 8.73 19.60 22.60
N TYR A 404 7.73 19.38 21.75
CA TYR A 404 7.57 19.97 20.44
C TYR A 404 6.42 20.98 20.45
N ARG A 405 6.70 22.19 19.96
CA ARG A 405 5.69 23.24 19.71
C ARG A 405 5.20 23.16 18.27
N ILE A 406 3.92 22.85 18.12
CA ILE A 406 3.22 22.76 16.86
C ILE A 406 2.34 23.99 16.71
N ASN A 407 2.59 24.79 15.67
CA ASN A 407 1.72 25.91 15.33
C ASN A 407 1.03 25.58 14.01
N ILE A 408 -0.30 25.59 14.04
CA ILE A 408 -1.15 25.51 12.85
C ILE A 408 -1.83 26.87 12.73
N ALA A 409 -1.79 27.49 11.55
CA ALA A 409 -2.44 28.76 11.29
C ALA A 409 -3.90 28.73 11.79
N GLY A 410 -4.29 29.74 12.59
CA GLY A 410 -5.64 29.86 13.16
C GLY A 410 -5.95 28.99 14.39
N LYS A 411 -5.13 27.99 14.78
CA LYS A 411 -5.43 27.08 15.92
C LYS A 411 -4.64 27.36 17.21
N GLY A 412 -3.76 28.35 17.20
CA GLY A 412 -2.84 28.63 18.31
C GLY A 412 -1.75 27.55 18.50
N PRO A 413 -0.68 27.84 19.24
CA PRO A 413 0.38 26.87 19.52
C PRO A 413 -0.11 25.72 20.41
N LYS A 414 0.32 24.50 20.12
CA LYS A 414 0.17 23.32 21.00
C LYS A 414 1.53 22.74 21.36
N LEU A 415 1.72 22.39 22.62
CA LEU A 415 2.90 21.68 23.09
C LEU A 415 2.56 20.21 23.26
N LEU A 416 3.27 19.36 22.54
CA LEU A 416 3.18 17.90 22.61
C LEU A 416 4.57 17.33 22.92
N LYS A 417 4.65 16.09 23.37
CA LYS A 417 5.93 15.42 23.62
C LYS A 417 6.25 14.45 22.49
N VAL A 418 7.52 14.29 22.18
CA VAL A 418 8.03 13.26 21.26
C VAL A 418 9.09 12.45 22.00
N SER A 419 8.93 11.14 21.99
CA SER A 419 9.89 10.17 22.52
C SER A 419 10.52 9.41 21.35
N ALA A 420 11.83 9.18 21.41
CA ALA A 420 12.55 8.39 20.43
C ALA A 420 13.19 7.20 21.16
N LEU A 421 12.70 5.99 20.88
CA LEU A 421 13.03 4.77 21.62
C LEU A 421 13.89 3.86 20.74
N LYS A 422 15.07 3.48 21.23
CA LYS A 422 15.96 2.58 20.50
C LYS A 422 15.69 1.13 20.90
N TYR A 423 14.97 0.41 20.04
CA TYR A 423 14.54 -0.97 20.24
C TYR A 423 14.98 -1.82 19.06
N ASN A 424 15.64 -2.95 19.32
CA ASN A 424 16.10 -3.83 18.24
C ASN A 424 14.97 -4.74 17.75
N ASN A 425 13.95 -5.02 18.58
CA ASN A 425 12.70 -5.65 18.14
C ASN A 425 11.66 -4.60 17.69
N PRO A 426 10.81 -4.91 16.69
CA PRO A 426 10.94 -6.04 15.78
C PRO A 426 12.20 -5.92 14.91
N VAL A 427 12.80 -7.05 14.52
CA VAL A 427 14.06 -7.08 13.76
C VAL A 427 13.88 -6.84 12.27
N LEU A 428 12.67 -7.07 11.75
CA LEU A 428 12.32 -6.82 10.35
C LEU A 428 11.36 -5.63 10.26
N ASP A 429 11.61 -4.74 9.31
CA ASP A 429 10.71 -3.62 9.01
C ASP A 429 9.53 -4.08 8.16
N GLY A 430 8.31 -4.03 8.70
CA GLY A 430 7.08 -4.40 7.99
C GLY A 430 6.25 -5.43 8.74
N TYR A 431 5.24 -6.00 8.08
CA TYR A 431 4.45 -7.09 8.62
C TYR A 431 4.98 -8.42 8.10
N TYR A 432 5.48 -9.23 9.03
CA TYR A 432 6.07 -10.54 8.75
C TYR A 432 5.77 -11.46 9.91
N ALA A 433 5.60 -12.74 9.59
CA ALA A 433 5.25 -13.74 10.57
C ALA A 433 5.96 -15.07 10.31
N ASP A 434 5.66 -16.04 11.16
CA ASP A 434 6.09 -17.43 11.01
C ASP A 434 7.58 -17.57 10.61
N PRO A 435 8.51 -16.97 11.38
CA PRO A 435 9.88 -16.79 10.93
C PRO A 435 10.70 -18.08 11.08
N GLU A 436 11.28 -18.56 10.00
CA GLU A 436 12.38 -19.51 10.01
C GLU A 436 13.74 -18.80 10.10
N VAL A 437 14.72 -19.39 10.80
CA VAL A 437 16.07 -18.83 10.94
C VAL A 437 17.18 -19.82 10.57
N LEU A 438 18.11 -19.38 9.72
CA LEU A 438 19.26 -20.17 9.29
C LEU A 438 20.57 -19.40 9.52
N TYR A 439 21.63 -20.07 9.98
CA TYR A 439 22.99 -19.61 9.74
C TYR A 439 23.57 -20.36 8.54
N SER A 440 23.89 -19.65 7.46
CA SER A 440 24.51 -20.25 6.28
C SER A 440 26.03 -20.34 6.44
N LYS A 441 26.57 -21.56 6.37
CA LYS A 441 28.02 -21.80 6.31
C LYS A 441 28.62 -21.36 4.98
N LYS A 442 27.84 -21.34 3.90
CA LYS A 442 28.30 -20.85 2.59
C LYS A 442 28.62 -19.36 2.62
N THR A 443 27.74 -18.56 3.23
CA THR A 443 27.87 -17.09 3.17
C THR A 443 28.36 -16.47 4.47
N ASN A 444 28.48 -17.23 5.56
CA ASN A 444 28.78 -16.77 6.91
C ASN A 444 27.81 -15.66 7.39
N LYS A 445 26.53 -15.83 7.11
CA LYS A 445 25.46 -14.89 7.49
C LYS A 445 24.26 -15.62 8.06
N TYR A 446 23.48 -14.89 8.84
CA TYR A 446 22.17 -15.30 9.30
C TYR A 446 21.11 -14.92 8.28
N TYR A 447 20.05 -15.73 8.17
CA TYR A 447 18.90 -15.48 7.33
C TYR A 447 17.62 -15.71 8.10
N ILE A 448 16.62 -14.87 7.87
CA ILE A 448 15.24 -15.10 8.30
C ILE A 448 14.35 -15.23 7.07
N TYR A 449 13.49 -16.24 7.08
CA TYR A 449 12.49 -16.52 6.04
C TYR A 449 11.11 -16.50 6.69
N PRO A 450 10.34 -15.41 6.55
CA PRO A 450 9.02 -15.32 7.14
C PRO A 450 7.90 -15.56 6.12
N THR A 451 6.69 -15.80 6.62
CA THR A 451 5.44 -15.47 5.90
C THR A 451 5.42 -13.96 5.62
N SER A 452 5.10 -13.57 4.38
CA SER A 452 4.76 -12.17 4.05
C SER A 452 3.37 -11.85 4.60
N ASP A 453 3.30 -11.10 5.71
CA ASP A 453 2.07 -10.79 6.43
C ASP A 453 1.51 -9.41 6.04
N GLY A 454 0.46 -8.92 6.70
CA GLY A 454 -0.20 -7.64 6.37
C GLY A 454 -1.23 -7.75 5.25
N PHE A 455 -1.66 -8.97 4.92
CA PHE A 455 -2.72 -9.25 3.96
C PHE A 455 -3.91 -9.89 4.66
N ASN A 456 -5.12 -9.36 4.45
CA ASN A 456 -6.34 -9.89 5.05
C ASN A 456 -6.47 -11.40 4.81
N GLY A 457 -6.72 -12.15 5.87
CA GLY A 457 -6.88 -13.61 5.83
C GLY A 457 -5.63 -14.36 5.38
N TRP A 458 -4.43 -13.82 5.66
CA TRP A 458 -3.15 -14.40 5.27
C TRP A 458 -3.07 -14.68 3.76
N SER A 459 -3.57 -13.77 2.93
CA SER A 459 -3.66 -13.95 1.47
C SER A 459 -2.36 -13.68 0.71
N GLY A 460 -1.23 -13.51 1.40
CA GLY A 460 0.09 -13.35 0.77
C GLY A 460 0.44 -14.51 -0.17
N THR A 461 1.15 -14.22 -1.26
CA THR A 461 1.46 -15.18 -2.34
C THR A 461 2.94 -15.31 -2.64
N TYR A 462 3.82 -14.72 -1.82
CA TYR A 462 5.26 -14.77 -2.03
C TYR A 462 6.01 -14.84 -0.70
N PHE A 463 7.22 -15.35 -0.77
CA PHE A 463 8.18 -15.39 0.32
C PHE A 463 9.33 -14.43 0.07
N LYS A 464 9.89 -13.89 1.16
CA LYS A 464 11.11 -13.08 1.16
C LYS A 464 12.21 -13.75 1.99
N ALA A 465 13.44 -13.31 1.78
CA ALA A 465 14.55 -13.57 2.69
C ALA A 465 15.10 -12.26 3.26
N PHE A 466 15.57 -12.32 4.50
CA PHE A 466 16.30 -11.23 5.14
C PHE A 466 17.65 -11.76 5.60
N SER A 467 18.74 -11.08 5.27
CA SER A 467 20.09 -11.50 5.69
C SER A 467 20.68 -10.56 6.73
N SER A 468 21.47 -11.10 7.65
CA SER A 468 22.19 -10.31 8.64
C SER A 468 23.60 -10.86 8.89
N PRO A 469 24.63 -9.99 9.00
CA PRO A 469 25.95 -10.42 9.45
C PRO A 469 26.03 -10.61 10.97
N ASP A 470 25.12 -10.00 11.74
CA ASP A 470 25.30 -9.84 13.19
C ASP A 470 24.01 -9.95 14.02
N LEU A 471 22.91 -10.45 13.45
CA LEU A 471 21.57 -10.55 14.06
C LEU A 471 20.89 -9.22 14.40
N LEU A 472 21.54 -8.09 14.12
CA LEU A 472 21.02 -6.77 14.42
C LEU A 472 20.67 -6.00 13.15
N HIS A 473 21.57 -6.00 12.16
CA HIS A 473 21.38 -5.29 10.90
C HIS A 473 20.85 -6.26 9.86
N TRP A 474 19.56 -6.15 9.54
CA TRP A 474 18.88 -7.02 8.59
C TRP A 474 18.69 -6.30 7.25
N LYS A 475 19.10 -6.96 6.17
CA LYS A 475 18.88 -6.53 4.78
C LYS A 475 17.73 -7.34 4.20
N ASP A 476 16.72 -6.67 3.65
CA ASP A 476 15.71 -7.31 2.78
C ASP A 476 16.40 -7.75 1.48
N GLU A 477 16.46 -9.05 1.22
CA GLU A 477 17.04 -9.64 0.01
C GLU A 477 16.01 -9.75 -1.13
N GLY A 478 14.78 -9.28 -0.91
CA GLY A 478 13.69 -9.30 -1.87
C GLY A 478 12.89 -10.60 -1.87
N LYS A 479 12.04 -10.76 -2.88
CA LYS A 479 11.23 -11.97 -3.06
C LYS A 479 12.12 -13.11 -3.55
N ILE A 480 12.00 -14.28 -2.92
CA ILE A 480 12.79 -15.48 -3.25
C ILE A 480 11.97 -16.58 -3.94
N LEU A 481 10.65 -16.56 -3.76
CA LEU A 481 9.72 -17.53 -4.32
C LEU A 481 8.30 -16.94 -4.37
N GLU A 482 7.61 -17.05 -5.51
CA GLU A 482 6.24 -16.53 -5.71
C GLU A 482 5.29 -17.61 -6.25
N LEU A 483 4.12 -17.76 -5.62
CA LEU A 483 3.08 -18.69 -6.04
C LEU A 483 2.44 -18.27 -7.38
N GLY A 484 2.01 -19.22 -8.19
CA GLY A 484 1.52 -19.02 -9.56
C GLY A 484 2.62 -18.72 -10.58
N LYS A 485 3.67 -17.96 -10.18
CA LYS A 485 4.83 -17.67 -11.00
C LYS A 485 5.87 -18.79 -10.94
N ASP A 486 6.43 -19.07 -9.78
CA ASP A 486 7.51 -20.03 -9.58
C ASP A 486 6.96 -21.39 -9.13
N VAL A 487 5.89 -21.39 -8.34
CA VAL A 487 5.16 -22.60 -7.91
C VAL A 487 3.88 -22.72 -8.74
N LYS A 488 3.80 -23.71 -9.65
CA LYS A 488 2.68 -23.81 -10.62
C LYS A 488 1.43 -24.50 -10.10
N TRP A 489 1.54 -25.30 -9.04
CA TRP A 489 0.44 -26.08 -8.49
C TRP A 489 -0.38 -25.35 -7.42
N ALA A 490 0.05 -24.15 -7.00
CA ALA A 490 -0.66 -23.28 -6.07
C ALA A 490 -0.40 -21.80 -6.38
N ASP A 491 -1.39 -20.95 -6.17
CA ASP A 491 -1.38 -19.51 -6.46
C ASP A 491 -1.80 -18.63 -5.28
N ARG A 492 -2.05 -19.23 -4.11
CA ARG A 492 -2.55 -18.55 -2.91
C ARG A 492 -1.89 -19.07 -1.63
N ASN A 493 -1.87 -18.21 -0.62
CA ASN A 493 -1.57 -18.58 0.77
C ASN A 493 -0.16 -19.17 0.96
N ALA A 494 0.86 -18.35 0.71
CA ALA A 494 2.27 -18.64 0.95
C ALA A 494 2.61 -18.47 2.43
N TRP A 495 2.67 -19.56 3.21
CA TRP A 495 2.82 -19.52 4.67
C TRP A 495 4.00 -20.33 5.19
N ALA A 496 4.48 -19.93 6.37
CA ALA A 496 5.29 -20.68 7.32
C ALA A 496 6.36 -21.57 6.65
N PRO A 497 7.45 -20.98 6.14
CA PRO A 497 8.52 -21.76 5.55
C PRO A 497 9.44 -22.36 6.60
N CYS A 498 10.23 -23.35 6.21
CA CYS A 498 11.44 -23.79 6.92
C CYS A 498 12.56 -24.10 5.90
N ILE A 499 13.82 -24.18 6.34
CA ILE A 499 14.94 -24.36 5.41
C ILE A 499 16.07 -25.22 5.99
N GLU A 500 16.67 -26.06 5.15
CA GLU A 500 17.87 -26.84 5.52
C GLU A 500 19.01 -26.59 4.54
N GLU A 501 20.20 -26.28 5.07
CA GLU A 501 21.46 -26.20 4.30
C GLU A 501 22.20 -27.55 4.37
N LYS A 502 22.45 -28.17 3.22
CA LYS A 502 23.26 -29.41 3.12
C LYS A 502 24.47 -29.26 2.22
N MET A 503 25.55 -29.96 2.58
CA MET A 503 26.71 -30.17 1.70
C MET A 503 26.51 -31.48 0.93
N ILE A 504 26.24 -31.39 -0.38
CA ILE A 504 26.02 -32.53 -1.27
C ILE A 504 27.01 -32.42 -2.43
N ASP A 505 27.82 -33.47 -2.63
CA ASP A 505 28.86 -33.52 -3.67
C ASP A 505 29.80 -32.29 -3.66
N GLY A 506 30.23 -31.87 -2.47
CA GLY A 506 31.13 -30.73 -2.27
C GLY A 506 30.49 -29.37 -2.52
N ARG A 507 29.17 -29.29 -2.69
CA ARG A 507 28.43 -28.03 -2.90
C ARG A 507 27.35 -27.85 -1.84
N TYR A 508 27.18 -26.61 -1.39
CA TYR A 508 26.05 -26.24 -0.55
C TYR A 508 24.77 -26.18 -1.39
N GLN A 509 23.73 -26.86 -0.93
CA GLN A 509 22.36 -26.80 -1.44
C GLN A 509 21.41 -26.42 -0.31
N TYR A 510 20.32 -25.74 -0.67
CA TYR A 510 19.29 -25.25 0.24
C TYR A 510 17.95 -25.86 -0.14
N PHE A 511 17.31 -26.51 0.83
CA PHE A 511 16.00 -27.12 0.68
C PHE A 511 15.00 -26.28 1.45
N TYR A 512 14.13 -25.58 0.73
CA TYR A 512 13.17 -24.62 1.26
C TYR A 512 11.77 -25.22 1.20
N TYR A 513 11.22 -25.56 2.36
CA TYR A 513 9.87 -26.09 2.48
C TYR A 513 8.93 -24.97 2.85
N PHE A 514 7.70 -25.05 2.37
CA PHE A 514 6.73 -23.98 2.55
C PHE A 514 5.31 -24.50 2.47
N THR A 515 4.39 -23.78 3.07
CA THR A 515 2.96 -24.02 2.87
C THR A 515 2.45 -23.19 1.69
N ALA A 516 1.69 -23.81 0.80
CA ALA A 516 0.92 -23.15 -0.25
C ALA A 516 -0.47 -23.79 -0.39
N ALA A 517 -1.52 -22.98 -0.31
CA ALA A 517 -2.92 -23.45 -0.37
C ALA A 517 -3.22 -24.64 0.57
N ALA A 518 -2.72 -24.59 1.81
CA ALA A 518 -2.83 -25.63 2.84
C ALA A 518 -2.24 -27.01 2.46
N LYS A 519 -1.17 -26.99 1.67
CA LYS A 519 -0.31 -28.15 1.34
C LYS A 519 1.14 -27.74 1.49
N ILE A 520 2.05 -28.69 1.63
CA ILE A 520 3.48 -28.40 1.79
C ILE A 520 4.22 -28.69 0.48
N GLY A 521 5.00 -27.72 0.01
CA GLY A 521 5.92 -27.82 -1.10
C GLY A 521 7.38 -27.85 -0.66
N VAL A 522 8.28 -28.09 -1.61
CA VAL A 522 9.73 -27.96 -1.43
C VAL A 522 10.34 -27.37 -2.69
N ALA A 523 11.23 -26.40 -2.52
CA ALA A 523 12.02 -25.80 -3.58
C ALA A 523 13.51 -25.88 -3.24
N VAL A 524 14.35 -26.01 -4.28
CA VAL A 524 15.79 -26.21 -4.11
C VAL A 524 16.57 -25.05 -4.72
N ALA A 525 17.64 -24.62 -4.07
CA ALA A 525 18.55 -23.61 -4.57
C ALA A 525 20.02 -23.91 -4.21
N ASP A 526 20.94 -23.27 -4.94
CA ASP A 526 22.37 -23.29 -4.61
C ASP A 526 22.77 -22.13 -3.67
N ASN A 527 21.90 -21.16 -3.41
CA ASN A 527 22.14 -20.03 -2.51
C ASN A 527 20.96 -19.84 -1.55
N PRO A 528 21.19 -19.29 -0.34
CA PRO A 528 20.12 -19.07 0.64
C PRO A 528 19.05 -18.09 0.15
N THR A 529 19.37 -17.22 -0.81
CA THR A 529 18.44 -16.26 -1.41
C THR A 529 17.89 -16.71 -2.77
N GLY A 530 18.10 -17.97 -3.16
CA GLY A 530 17.67 -18.49 -4.46
C GLY A 530 18.63 -18.15 -5.63
N PRO A 531 18.15 -18.24 -6.88
CA PRO A 531 16.77 -18.55 -7.26
C PRO A 531 16.35 -19.96 -6.83
N PHE A 532 15.17 -20.09 -6.24
CA PHE A 532 14.60 -21.37 -5.83
C PHE A 532 13.83 -22.02 -6.99
N LYS A 533 14.01 -23.32 -7.16
CA LYS A 533 13.28 -24.14 -8.12
C LYS A 533 12.34 -25.09 -7.38
N ASP A 534 11.03 -24.87 -7.52
CA ASP A 534 9.98 -25.74 -6.98
C ASP A 534 10.09 -27.18 -7.54
N SER A 535 9.75 -28.17 -6.72
CA SER A 535 9.72 -29.58 -7.13
C SER A 535 8.62 -29.90 -8.15
N GLY A 536 7.68 -28.98 -8.37
CA GLY A 536 6.61 -29.06 -9.36
C GLY A 536 5.30 -29.66 -8.84
N LYS A 537 5.28 -30.16 -7.60
CA LYS A 537 4.09 -30.75 -6.95
C LYS A 537 4.17 -30.58 -5.43
N PRO A 538 3.04 -30.63 -4.70
CA PRO A 538 3.09 -30.69 -3.24
C PRO A 538 3.82 -31.96 -2.78
N LEU A 539 4.67 -31.81 -1.77
CA LEU A 539 5.32 -32.90 -1.04
C LEU A 539 4.36 -33.58 -0.07
N ILE A 540 3.54 -32.80 0.64
CA ILE A 540 2.45 -33.29 1.49
C ILE A 540 1.14 -32.64 1.08
N SER A 541 0.14 -33.46 0.75
CA SER A 541 -1.20 -32.99 0.34
C SER A 541 -2.35 -33.81 0.95
N ALA A 542 -2.06 -34.71 1.88
CA ALA A 542 -3.04 -35.60 2.49
C ALA A 542 -2.83 -35.66 4.01
N TYR A 543 -3.89 -36.03 4.73
CA TYR A 543 -3.80 -36.32 6.16
C TYR A 543 -2.92 -37.55 6.40
N PRO A 544 -2.13 -37.57 7.48
CA PRO A 544 -1.49 -38.80 7.92
C PRO A 544 -2.54 -39.84 8.34
N PRO A 545 -2.21 -41.14 8.30
CA PRO A 545 -3.14 -42.20 8.69
C PRO A 545 -3.77 -41.97 10.06
N GLY A 546 -5.11 -42.07 10.15
CA GLY A 546 -5.86 -41.90 11.39
C GLY A 546 -6.26 -40.46 11.73
N ILE A 547 -5.83 -39.46 10.98
CA ILE A 547 -6.23 -38.06 11.15
C ILE A 547 -7.36 -37.71 10.18
N THR A 548 -8.40 -37.04 10.69
CA THR A 548 -9.61 -36.66 9.94
C THR A 548 -9.94 -35.17 10.00
N GLY A 549 -9.10 -34.37 10.70
CA GLY A 549 -9.26 -32.93 10.84
C GLY A 549 -7.90 -32.23 11.02
N GLY A 550 -7.91 -30.90 10.97
CA GLY A 550 -6.68 -30.09 10.96
C GLY A 550 -6.20 -29.75 9.54
N GLN A 551 -4.96 -29.29 9.38
CA GLN A 551 -4.40 -28.89 8.08
C GLN A 551 -2.95 -29.36 7.86
N GLN A 552 -2.53 -29.48 6.60
CA GLN A 552 -1.15 -29.80 6.20
C GLN A 552 -0.35 -28.50 6.01
N ILE A 553 -0.02 -27.85 7.12
CA ILE A 553 0.70 -26.57 7.15
C ILE A 553 1.86 -26.62 8.15
N ASP A 554 2.60 -25.52 8.26
CA ASP A 554 3.69 -25.29 9.21
C ASP A 554 4.75 -26.41 9.19
N PRO A 555 5.39 -26.65 8.02
CA PRO A 555 6.49 -27.58 7.94
C PRO A 555 7.67 -27.12 8.78
N ASP A 556 8.35 -28.05 9.42
CA ASP A 556 9.68 -27.87 10.00
C ASP A 556 10.62 -28.99 9.54
N ILE A 557 11.88 -28.66 9.34
CA ILE A 557 12.92 -29.57 8.83
C ILE A 557 14.06 -29.66 9.83
N PHE A 558 14.46 -30.88 10.16
CA PHE A 558 15.56 -31.11 11.07
C PHE A 558 16.44 -32.27 10.60
N THR A 559 17.75 -32.04 10.52
CA THR A 559 18.74 -33.10 10.30
C THR A 559 19.31 -33.56 11.63
N ASP A 560 19.14 -34.84 11.94
CA ASP A 560 19.70 -35.46 13.14
C ASP A 560 21.24 -35.47 13.06
N PRO A 561 21.95 -34.76 13.96
CA PRO A 561 23.41 -34.73 13.94
C PRO A 561 24.05 -36.07 14.30
N ALA A 562 23.32 -37.01 14.93
CA ALA A 562 23.84 -38.33 15.27
C ALA A 562 23.84 -39.30 14.08
N THR A 563 22.82 -39.23 13.21
CA THR A 563 22.64 -40.19 12.10
C THR A 563 22.78 -39.59 10.70
N GLY A 564 22.70 -38.26 10.57
CA GLY A 564 22.68 -37.56 9.28
C GLY A 564 21.34 -37.65 8.54
N LYS A 565 20.35 -38.35 9.10
CA LYS A 565 19.00 -38.46 8.54
C LYS A 565 18.23 -37.16 8.76
N SER A 566 17.38 -36.80 7.80
CA SER A 566 16.52 -35.63 7.91
C SER A 566 15.07 -36.03 8.12
N TYR A 567 14.35 -35.20 8.87
CA TYR A 567 12.97 -35.42 9.26
C TYR A 567 12.17 -34.17 8.98
N LEU A 568 11.00 -34.34 8.35
CA LEU A 568 10.03 -33.28 8.17
C LEU A 568 8.91 -33.45 9.19
N TYR A 569 8.54 -32.36 9.86
CA TYR A 569 7.42 -32.28 10.79
C TYR A 569 6.37 -31.30 10.25
N TRP A 570 5.10 -31.52 10.55
CA TRP A 570 4.04 -30.61 10.11
C TRP A 570 2.74 -30.79 10.88
N GLY A 571 1.84 -29.81 10.73
CA GLY A 571 0.43 -29.93 11.02
C GLY A 571 -0.14 -28.80 11.88
N ASN A 572 -1.42 -28.50 11.62
CA ASN A 572 -2.27 -27.72 12.50
C ASN A 572 -3.40 -28.63 13.03
N GLY A 573 -3.62 -28.64 14.35
CA GLY A 573 -4.53 -29.54 15.07
C GLY A 573 -3.96 -30.94 15.34
N TYR A 574 -2.84 -31.28 14.71
CA TYR A 574 -2.03 -32.48 14.97
C TYR A 574 -0.55 -32.16 14.66
N MET A 575 0.37 -32.93 15.24
CA MET A 575 1.77 -32.93 14.82
C MET A 575 2.10 -34.29 14.19
N ALA A 576 2.57 -34.28 12.97
CA ALA A 576 3.14 -35.45 12.30
C ALA A 576 4.64 -35.26 12.06
N GLY A 577 5.36 -36.37 11.93
CA GLY A 577 6.77 -36.38 11.53
C GLY A 577 7.09 -37.60 10.66
N ALA A 578 8.01 -37.45 9.74
CA ALA A 578 8.49 -38.52 8.86
C ALA A 578 9.95 -38.33 8.47
N GLU A 579 10.65 -39.42 8.18
CA GLU A 579 12.00 -39.39 7.60
C GLU A 579 11.91 -38.98 6.12
N LEU A 580 12.85 -38.14 5.68
CA LEU A 580 13.03 -37.81 4.26
C LEU A 580 13.94 -38.81 3.56
N ALA A 581 13.73 -38.98 2.26
CA ALA A 581 14.71 -39.59 1.37
C ALA A 581 15.96 -38.71 1.25
N ASP A 582 17.06 -39.30 0.77
CA ASP A 582 18.36 -38.62 0.69
C ASP A 582 18.33 -37.40 -0.25
N ASP A 583 17.40 -37.38 -1.21
CA ASP A 583 17.19 -36.27 -2.14
C ASP A 583 16.48 -35.06 -1.52
N MET A 584 16.02 -35.16 -0.26
CA MET A 584 15.31 -34.11 0.48
C MET A 584 14.04 -33.59 -0.20
N THR A 585 13.53 -34.29 -1.21
CA THR A 585 12.33 -33.89 -1.96
C THR A 585 11.28 -34.99 -2.00
N HIS A 586 11.51 -36.10 -1.30
CA HIS A 586 10.56 -37.17 -1.05
C HIS A 586 10.53 -37.55 0.44
N ILE A 587 9.33 -37.86 0.94
CA ILE A 587 9.12 -38.44 2.27
C ILE A 587 9.08 -39.96 2.18
N LYS A 588 9.65 -40.64 3.17
CA LYS A 588 9.50 -42.09 3.38
C LYS A 588 8.16 -42.34 4.06
N GLU A 589 7.11 -42.57 3.26
CA GLU A 589 5.72 -42.64 3.75
C GLU A 589 5.51 -43.67 4.86
N GLU A 590 6.24 -44.79 4.82
CA GLU A 590 6.20 -45.84 5.84
C GLU A 590 6.69 -45.38 7.23
N THR A 591 7.35 -44.23 7.30
CA THR A 591 7.88 -43.65 8.54
C THR A 591 6.97 -42.60 9.17
N ILE A 592 5.88 -42.22 8.50
CA ILE A 592 4.95 -41.20 8.99
C ILE A 592 4.38 -41.62 10.35
N LYS A 593 4.55 -40.76 11.35
CA LYS A 593 3.96 -40.91 12.68
C LYS A 593 3.25 -39.64 13.12
N VAL A 594 2.09 -39.81 13.74
CA VAL A 594 1.42 -38.75 14.50
C VAL A 594 2.01 -38.75 15.92
N ILE A 595 2.60 -37.62 16.30
CA ILE A 595 3.33 -37.42 17.56
C ILE A 595 2.82 -36.20 18.35
N THR A 596 1.55 -35.83 18.15
CA THR A 596 0.90 -34.70 18.84
C THR A 596 1.15 -34.74 20.36
N PRO A 597 1.75 -33.70 20.97
CA PRO A 597 2.26 -33.76 22.34
C PRO A 597 1.15 -33.73 23.40
N ASN A 598 0.10 -32.95 23.18
CA ASN A 598 -1.03 -32.80 24.08
C ASN A 598 -2.29 -32.34 23.30
N LYS A 599 -3.41 -32.15 24.00
CA LYS A 599 -4.68 -31.68 23.41
C LYS A 599 -4.70 -30.18 23.06
N ASP A 600 -3.78 -29.41 23.62
CA ASP A 600 -3.74 -27.94 23.51
C ASP A 600 -2.84 -27.48 22.34
N PHE A 601 -2.10 -28.42 21.73
CA PHE A 601 -1.33 -28.22 20.50
C PHE A 601 -2.19 -27.53 19.43
N ARG A 602 -1.66 -26.43 18.87
CA ARG A 602 -2.24 -25.78 17.71
C ARG A 602 -1.46 -26.05 16.44
N GLU A 603 -0.24 -25.52 16.33
CA GLU A 603 0.54 -25.44 15.09
C GLU A 603 2.00 -25.00 15.37
N GLY A 604 2.76 -24.60 14.34
CA GLY A 604 4.08 -23.99 14.47
C GLY A 604 5.11 -24.88 15.14
N THR A 605 5.24 -26.11 14.66
CA THR A 605 6.23 -27.08 15.18
C THR A 605 7.65 -26.59 14.90
N TYR A 606 8.57 -26.79 15.85
CA TYR A 606 10.00 -26.58 15.60
C TYR A 606 10.86 -27.58 16.39
N VAL A 607 11.86 -28.18 15.75
CA VAL A 607 12.70 -29.24 16.32
C VAL A 607 14.17 -28.85 16.31
N PHE A 608 14.83 -29.00 17.46
CA PHE A 608 16.29 -28.87 17.54
C PHE A 608 16.91 -29.89 18.49
N PHE A 609 18.21 -30.12 18.34
CA PHE A 609 18.97 -31.06 19.15
C PHE A 609 20.00 -30.36 20.02
N ARG A 610 20.05 -30.74 21.30
CA ARG A 610 21.07 -30.24 22.23
C ARG A 610 21.44 -31.32 23.25
N LYS A 611 22.73 -31.65 23.31
CA LYS A 611 23.34 -32.55 24.32
C LYS A 611 22.61 -33.91 24.46
N GLY A 612 22.27 -34.55 23.34
CA GLY A 612 21.64 -35.88 23.35
C GLY A 612 20.12 -35.88 23.39
N ILE A 613 19.48 -34.70 23.43
CA ILE A 613 18.03 -34.55 23.59
C ILE A 613 17.46 -33.80 22.38
N TYR A 614 16.34 -34.30 21.87
CA TYR A 614 15.52 -33.64 20.86
C TYR A 614 14.47 -32.80 21.57
N TYR A 615 14.43 -31.51 21.27
CA TYR A 615 13.45 -30.55 21.79
C TYR A 615 12.42 -30.27 20.71
N PHE A 616 11.15 -30.44 21.06
CA PHE A 616 10.01 -30.16 20.19
C PHE A 616 9.28 -28.97 20.77
N LEU A 617 9.23 -27.88 20.01
CA LEU A 617 8.47 -26.68 20.31
C LEU A 617 7.21 -26.67 19.47
N TRP A 618 6.16 -26.06 20.00
CA TRP A 618 4.91 -25.81 19.28
C TRP A 618 4.21 -24.60 19.85
N SER A 619 3.24 -24.07 19.10
CA SER A 619 2.39 -22.99 19.59
C SER A 619 1.05 -23.50 20.09
N GLU A 620 0.53 -22.84 21.13
CA GLU A 620 -0.82 -23.04 21.67
C GLU A 620 -1.64 -21.75 21.51
N ASN A 621 -2.97 -21.89 21.38
CA ASN A 621 -3.95 -20.86 20.98
C ASN A 621 -3.89 -20.47 19.49
N ASP A 622 -4.80 -19.60 19.04
CA ASP A 622 -4.86 -19.10 17.66
C ASP A 622 -3.91 -17.89 17.51
N THR A 623 -3.30 -17.70 16.34
CA THR A 623 -2.44 -16.53 16.07
C THR A 623 -3.19 -15.19 16.15
N ARG A 624 -4.53 -15.16 16.20
CA ARG A 624 -5.34 -13.95 16.50
C ARG A 624 -5.59 -13.75 17.99
N ASP A 625 -5.28 -14.73 18.84
CA ASP A 625 -5.40 -14.61 20.29
C ASP A 625 -4.15 -13.94 20.87
N LYS A 626 -4.35 -12.91 21.70
CA LYS A 626 -3.28 -12.26 22.46
C LYS A 626 -2.48 -13.23 23.35
N ASN A 627 -3.04 -14.41 23.66
CA ASN A 627 -2.43 -15.48 24.43
C ASN A 627 -1.66 -16.52 23.59
N TYR A 628 -1.54 -16.33 22.27
CA TYR A 628 -0.67 -17.16 21.44
C TYR A 628 0.73 -17.25 22.06
N CYS A 629 1.20 -18.48 22.31
CA CYS A 629 2.39 -18.75 23.11
C CYS A 629 3.10 -20.01 22.63
N VAL A 630 4.39 -20.15 22.95
CA VAL A 630 5.18 -21.33 22.61
C VAL A 630 5.39 -22.21 23.84
N LYS A 631 5.21 -23.51 23.64
CA LYS A 631 5.50 -24.56 24.61
C LYS A 631 6.55 -25.53 24.08
N TYR A 632 7.08 -26.39 24.95
CA TYR A 632 7.99 -27.45 24.53
C TYR A 632 7.82 -28.79 25.26
N GLY A 633 8.36 -29.83 24.64
CA GLY A 633 8.58 -31.15 25.20
C GLY A 633 9.87 -31.72 24.65
N THR A 634 10.25 -32.90 25.14
CA THR A 634 11.50 -33.54 24.74
C THR A 634 11.30 -34.99 24.34
N SER A 635 12.21 -35.51 23.52
CA SER A 635 12.31 -36.94 23.22
C SER A 635 13.77 -37.37 23.12
N THR A 636 13.99 -38.68 23.16
CA THR A 636 15.29 -39.31 22.89
C THR A 636 15.40 -39.85 21.46
N SER A 637 14.38 -39.64 20.64
CA SER A 637 14.33 -40.03 19.22
C SER A 637 13.61 -38.96 18.40
N PRO A 638 14.02 -38.71 17.14
CA PRO A 638 13.38 -37.69 16.29
C PRO A 638 11.91 -38.00 15.96
N LEU A 639 11.49 -39.27 16.01
CA LEU A 639 10.09 -39.68 15.84
C LEU A 639 9.55 -40.44 17.07
N GLY A 640 10.10 -40.12 18.25
CA GLY A 640 9.73 -40.71 19.52
C GLY A 640 8.49 -40.05 20.14
N LYS A 641 7.98 -40.65 21.22
CA LYS A 641 6.95 -40.00 22.05
C LYS A 641 7.55 -38.73 22.66
N ILE A 642 6.82 -37.62 22.57
CA ILE A 642 7.18 -36.35 23.19
C ILE A 642 6.76 -36.38 24.67
N THR A 643 7.72 -36.15 25.56
CA THR A 643 7.46 -35.94 26.98
C THR A 643 7.32 -34.44 27.22
N VAL A 644 6.10 -33.98 27.53
CA VAL A 644 5.84 -32.57 27.84
C VAL A 644 6.46 -32.22 29.19
N ALA A 645 7.26 -31.16 29.23
CA ALA A 645 7.88 -30.71 30.48
C ALA A 645 6.81 -30.20 31.47
N PRO A 646 6.93 -30.43 32.79
CA PRO A 646 5.97 -29.91 33.77
C PRO A 646 5.82 -28.38 33.70
N ASN A 647 6.95 -27.67 33.50
CA ASN A 647 6.99 -26.24 33.19
C ASN A 647 7.43 -26.08 31.73
N ASN A 648 6.49 -26.25 30.81
CA ASN A 648 6.76 -26.25 29.37
C ASN A 648 6.71 -24.88 28.70
N LEU A 649 6.49 -23.77 29.42
CA LEU A 649 6.41 -22.46 28.79
C LEU A 649 7.77 -22.03 28.24
N VAL A 650 7.84 -21.76 26.93
CA VAL A 650 9.02 -21.18 26.28
C VAL A 650 8.88 -19.67 26.20
N ILE A 651 7.81 -19.15 25.60
CA ILE A 651 7.57 -17.70 25.51
C ILE A 651 6.06 -17.43 25.50
N ALA A 652 5.64 -16.36 26.18
CA ALA A 652 4.28 -15.85 26.19
C ALA A 652 4.28 -14.32 26.28
N LYS A 653 3.11 -13.72 26.06
CA LYS A 653 2.87 -12.28 26.17
C LYS A 653 3.49 -11.65 27.44
N ASP A 654 3.88 -10.39 27.32
CA ASP A 654 4.16 -9.50 28.45
C ASP A 654 3.26 -8.27 28.33
N ALA A 655 2.14 -8.31 29.04
CA ALA A 655 1.15 -7.24 29.01
C ALA A 655 1.69 -5.93 29.60
N SER A 656 2.67 -5.98 30.51
CA SER A 656 3.26 -4.78 31.11
C SER A 656 4.13 -4.02 30.11
N ALA A 657 4.73 -4.73 29.16
CA ALA A 657 5.44 -4.18 28.02
C ALA A 657 4.55 -3.94 26.79
N GLY A 658 3.26 -4.33 26.84
CA GLY A 658 2.36 -4.25 25.68
C GLY A 658 2.69 -5.26 24.57
N ILE A 659 3.35 -6.37 24.92
CA ILE A 659 3.75 -7.43 23.99
C ILE A 659 2.72 -8.57 24.05
N TYR A 660 2.13 -8.94 22.92
CA TYR A 660 1.03 -9.92 22.82
C TYR A 660 1.20 -10.88 21.65
N GLY A 661 0.57 -12.05 21.74
CA GLY A 661 0.51 -13.02 20.64
C GLY A 661 1.88 -13.58 20.24
N THR A 662 2.74 -13.90 21.21
CA THR A 662 4.12 -14.35 20.98
C THR A 662 4.16 -15.85 20.67
N GLY A 663 3.98 -16.23 19.42
CA GLY A 663 4.04 -17.63 19.00
C GLY A 663 4.68 -17.79 17.63
N HIS A 664 4.60 -19.01 17.10
CA HIS A 664 5.30 -19.52 15.91
C HIS A 664 6.77 -19.11 15.88
N ASN A 665 7.66 -20.05 16.17
CA ASN A 665 9.07 -19.76 16.38
C ASN A 665 9.99 -20.64 15.55
N SER A 666 11.24 -20.18 15.44
CA SER A 666 12.42 -20.96 15.10
C SER A 666 13.53 -20.70 16.12
N ILE A 667 14.51 -21.61 16.18
CA ILE A 667 15.61 -21.55 17.15
C ILE A 667 16.95 -21.47 16.41
N LEU A 668 17.73 -20.45 16.74
CA LEU A 668 19.08 -20.26 16.22
C LEU A 668 20.12 -20.65 17.27
N GLN A 669 21.01 -21.59 16.92
CA GLN A 669 22.27 -21.79 17.63
C GLN A 669 23.37 -20.92 17.02
N LEU A 670 24.13 -20.17 17.82
CA LEU A 670 25.32 -19.51 17.31
C LEU A 670 26.38 -20.55 16.93
N PRO A 671 26.95 -20.46 15.71
CA PRO A 671 27.93 -21.43 15.22
C PRO A 671 29.08 -21.68 16.20
N GLY A 672 29.36 -22.95 16.48
CA GLY A 672 30.46 -23.36 17.36
C GLY A 672 30.27 -23.02 18.84
N SER A 673 29.06 -22.73 19.31
CA SER A 673 28.80 -22.38 20.71
C SER A 673 27.49 -22.96 21.25
N ASP A 674 27.35 -23.02 22.59
CA ASP A 674 26.10 -23.39 23.27
C ASP A 674 25.25 -22.13 23.60
N LYS A 675 25.21 -21.15 22.68
CA LYS A 675 24.43 -19.92 22.80
C LYS A 675 23.26 -19.96 21.82
N TRP A 676 22.06 -19.71 22.32
CA TRP A 676 20.81 -19.93 21.60
C TRP A 676 19.92 -18.70 21.60
N TYR A 677 19.13 -18.56 20.55
CA TYR A 677 18.15 -17.50 20.37
C TYR A 677 16.85 -18.09 19.85
N ILE A 678 15.74 -17.51 20.28
CA ILE A 678 14.42 -17.77 19.71
C ILE A 678 14.08 -16.61 18.76
N VAL A 679 13.70 -16.95 17.54
CA VAL A 679 13.09 -16.01 16.58
C VAL A 679 11.60 -16.34 16.53
N TYR A 680 10.74 -15.36 16.70
CA TYR A 680 9.29 -15.55 16.83
C TYR A 680 8.55 -14.35 16.25
N HIS A 681 7.24 -14.44 16.07
CA HIS A 681 6.43 -13.27 15.78
C HIS A 681 5.59 -12.84 16.98
N ARG A 682 5.12 -11.61 16.95
CA ARG A 682 4.13 -11.06 17.88
C ARG A 682 3.16 -10.13 17.16
N PHE A 683 2.10 -9.70 17.83
CA PHE A 683 1.26 -8.62 17.31
C PHE A 683 2.09 -7.36 17.12
N ASN A 684 1.82 -6.61 16.06
CA ASN A 684 2.48 -5.32 15.85
C ASN A 684 2.39 -4.42 17.09
N TYR A 685 3.52 -3.90 17.56
CA TYR A 685 3.53 -3.01 18.70
C TYR A 685 3.48 -1.54 18.28
N PRO A 686 2.72 -0.66 18.96
CA PRO A 686 1.77 -0.96 20.04
C PRO A 686 0.33 -1.19 19.56
N LYS A 687 0.08 -1.13 18.25
CA LYS A 687 -1.28 -1.01 17.67
C LYS A 687 -2.04 -2.32 17.56
N GLY A 688 -1.32 -3.43 17.42
CA GLY A 688 -1.89 -4.73 17.09
C GLY A 688 -2.97 -5.18 18.07
N ILE A 689 -2.82 -4.88 19.36
CA ILE A 689 -3.82 -5.27 20.37
C ILE A 689 -5.18 -4.58 20.19
N GLN A 690 -5.25 -3.44 19.48
CA GLN A 690 -6.50 -2.75 19.16
C GLN A 690 -7.09 -3.16 17.80
N MET A 691 -6.41 -4.02 17.03
CA MET A 691 -6.82 -4.38 15.66
C MET A 691 -7.85 -5.53 15.61
N GLY A 692 -8.22 -6.12 16.76
CA GLY A 692 -9.08 -7.32 16.79
C GLY A 692 -8.43 -8.49 16.04
N ASP A 693 -9.22 -9.24 15.26
CA ASP A 693 -8.73 -10.36 14.44
C ASP A 693 -7.62 -9.96 13.46
N ALA A 694 -7.56 -8.69 13.04
CA ALA A 694 -6.51 -8.21 12.14
C ALA A 694 -5.11 -8.24 12.76
N ALA A 695 -5.01 -8.33 14.09
CA ALA A 695 -3.73 -8.51 14.77
C ALA A 695 -3.01 -9.80 14.33
N GLY A 696 -3.77 -10.87 14.04
CA GLY A 696 -3.22 -12.16 13.65
C GLY A 696 -2.68 -12.21 12.22
N TYR A 697 -2.93 -11.19 11.39
CA TYR A 697 -2.31 -11.02 10.07
C TYR A 697 -1.62 -9.66 9.89
N ASN A 698 -1.26 -9.01 11.00
CA ASN A 698 -0.42 -7.80 11.05
C ASN A 698 0.64 -7.97 12.14
N ARG A 699 1.43 -9.05 12.02
CA ARG A 699 2.44 -9.46 13.01
C ARG A 699 3.83 -8.91 12.66
N GLU A 700 4.74 -8.96 13.61
CA GLU A 700 6.12 -8.50 13.46
C GLU A 700 7.12 -9.50 14.05
N VAL A 701 8.24 -9.74 13.34
CA VAL A 701 9.28 -10.71 13.73
C VAL A 701 10.23 -10.11 14.77
N CYS A 702 10.52 -10.88 15.81
CA CYS A 702 11.34 -10.53 16.96
C CYS A 702 12.36 -11.62 17.26
N ILE A 703 13.43 -11.26 17.97
CA ILE A 703 14.46 -12.20 18.44
C ILE A 703 14.81 -11.90 19.90
N ASP A 704 14.95 -12.96 20.70
CA ASP A 704 15.37 -12.89 22.10
C ASP A 704 16.29 -14.09 22.44
N LYS A 705 17.03 -13.99 23.54
CA LYS A 705 17.92 -15.09 23.98
C LYS A 705 17.09 -16.28 24.49
N LEU A 706 17.50 -17.48 24.11
CA LEU A 706 16.99 -18.72 24.67
C LEU A 706 18.07 -19.32 25.60
N GLU A 707 17.67 -19.65 26.82
CA GLU A 707 18.58 -20.22 27.82
C GLU A 707 18.04 -21.53 28.38
N PHE A 708 18.95 -22.35 28.87
CA PHE A 708 18.64 -23.64 29.49
C PHE A 708 19.12 -23.67 30.92
N ASN A 709 18.39 -24.36 31.78
CA ASN A 709 18.84 -24.76 33.10
C ASN A 709 19.90 -25.88 32.99
N ALA A 710 20.58 -26.16 34.11
CA ALA A 710 21.60 -27.19 34.18
C ALA A 710 21.05 -28.60 33.88
N ASP A 711 19.77 -28.86 34.21
CA ASP A 711 19.06 -30.11 33.96
C ASP A 711 18.56 -30.27 32.51
N GLY A 712 18.82 -29.28 31.66
CA GLY A 712 18.40 -29.27 30.26
C GLY A 712 16.99 -28.70 30.01
N THR A 713 16.25 -28.30 31.03
CA THR A 713 14.96 -27.59 30.82
C THR A 713 15.18 -26.19 30.24
N ILE A 714 14.23 -25.73 29.41
CA ILE A 714 14.26 -24.36 28.87
C ILE A 714 13.85 -23.38 29.97
N LYS A 715 14.59 -22.28 30.13
CA LYS A 715 14.14 -21.14 30.93
C LYS A 715 13.11 -20.34 30.13
N PRO A 716 11.94 -20.01 30.70
CA PRO A 716 10.97 -19.16 30.01
C PRO A 716 11.62 -17.85 29.54
N VAL A 717 11.54 -17.61 28.24
CA VAL A 717 12.01 -16.39 27.59
C VAL A 717 11.06 -15.25 27.93
N ILE A 718 11.64 -14.13 28.34
CA ILE A 718 10.91 -12.87 28.51
C ILE A 718 11.00 -12.14 27.17
N PRO A 719 9.88 -11.93 26.44
CA PRO A 719 9.92 -11.18 25.18
C PRO A 719 10.32 -9.73 25.46
N THR A 720 11.16 -9.14 24.60
CA THR A 720 11.64 -7.76 24.84
C THR A 720 11.46 -6.84 23.63
N HIS A 721 11.43 -5.53 23.91
CA HIS A 721 11.65 -4.52 22.87
C HIS A 721 13.13 -4.33 22.55
N GLN A 722 13.98 -4.50 23.56
CA GLN A 722 15.42 -4.32 23.46
C GLN A 722 16.03 -5.27 22.43
N GLY A 723 15.48 -6.49 22.31
CA GLY A 723 15.99 -7.54 21.43
C GLY A 723 17.42 -7.91 21.77
N VAL A 724 18.14 -8.42 20.77
CA VAL A 724 19.52 -8.88 20.93
C VAL A 724 20.53 -7.81 20.53
N ALA A 725 21.73 -7.88 21.10
CA ALA A 725 22.87 -7.09 20.62
C ALA A 725 23.53 -7.77 19.40
N ALA A 726 24.25 -6.98 18.61
CA ALA A 726 25.04 -7.50 17.49
C ALA A 726 26.01 -8.62 17.95
N VAL A 727 25.99 -9.76 17.26
CA VAL A 727 26.92 -10.87 17.47
C VAL A 727 28.11 -10.77 16.51
N GLY A 728 29.24 -11.40 16.85
CA GLY A 728 30.38 -11.49 15.92
C GLY A 728 31.24 -10.22 15.76
N LYS A 729 30.95 -9.11 16.46
CA LYS A 729 31.89 -8.00 16.61
C LYS A 729 33.08 -8.43 17.46
N LYS A 730 34.21 -8.74 16.83
CA LYS A 730 35.54 -8.51 17.40
C LYS A 730 36.18 -7.33 16.71
#